data_AF-A0A672RQP3-F1
#
_entry.id   AF-A0A672RQP3-F1
#
_cell.length_a   1.000
_cell.length_b   1.000
_cell.length_c   1.000
_cell.angle_alpha   90.00
_cell.angle_beta   90.00
_cell.angle_gamma   90.00
#
_symmetry.space_group_name_H-M   'P 1'
#
loop_
_entity.id
_entity.type
_entity.pdbx_description
1 polymer ?
#
loop_
_entity_poly.entity_id
_entity_poly.type
_entity_poly.pdbx_seq_one_letter_code
_entity_poly.pdbx_strand_id
1 'polypeptide(L)'
;YPKCREQSQNADLVSQMTAVKFLVARKFDVSRAIDLFQAYKNTRIKEGIYNINPNEEPLRSELLSGKFTVLPGRDAKGAALALFTARLHRPELTTHKAVLQAIIYQLDKAIESVQTQRDGLIFIYDMTNSTYANFDYELCVKILNLLKGAFPARLKCVFIVSSPLWFRAPFAVLRLFVREKLRERVCTVKAHELVNHIPVSSLPEHLGGSSQYSHIAWIQSCVNSSPNHPNNSPYVTGDCLGSLLHSYSMEHGQNTSGDLLTANTSGATLLGDGLNSNCPILDDGNANLQNHRTAGHAHWNGSVLPGSGGISGSNANVVNGRGRQPPPQSDTPPDTPLHQKHTAGAIVPGGGGTMGMEGACLDDRRQDGNGAEDIQQDVEFLEEEVDGGDGIPPLPLKSRLPPLHHSPAPDMSWLPGTTTETAALSVHAAEPGGMSVQDLVQHVKRKKKKGIYQEYEEIRKEPPDGTFDYSKKASNQIKNRYSDVLCLDQSRVRLCPLNNEDDETSDYINASFMDGYKRSNAYIATQGPLPKTFGDFWRMVWEQMVLIIVMTTRVVERGRVKCGQYWPLEAGRTEDYGYFLVRNVHIEMFQDFKLSHLELFNTQTGESRELSHYLYMSWPDFGVPKSASAMLDFQAHVKQRQEFSLRTLYPDWTGPPGGPPVVVHCSAGIGRTGTFCTLDICLSRLEDIGTVDIKQTVRHMRTQRAFSIQTWDQYYFCYKAVIEYAQQTGLLQPVEWSDTELETDSE
;
A
#
# COMPACT_ATOMS: atom_id res chain seq x y z
N TYR A 1 10.29 35.23 -36.16
CA TYR A 1 10.84 34.00 -36.76
C TYR A 1 12.01 34.32 -37.67
N PRO A 2 13.21 33.84 -37.35
CA PRO A 2 14.00 33.08 -38.32
C PRO A 2 14.30 31.66 -37.80
N LYS A 3 14.74 30.76 -38.68
CA LYS A 3 15.10 29.37 -38.33
C LYS A 3 16.51 29.32 -37.75
N CYS A 4 16.68 28.78 -36.55
CA CYS A 4 17.99 28.24 -36.16
C CYS A 4 18.13 26.82 -36.74
N ARG A 5 19.18 26.60 -37.54
CA ARG A 5 19.62 25.25 -37.96
C ARG A 5 20.71 24.81 -37.00
N GLU A 6 20.33 24.18 -35.89
CA GLU A 6 21.30 23.41 -35.12
C GLU A 6 21.44 21.99 -35.67
N GLN A 7 22.56 21.37 -35.34
CA GLN A 7 23.11 20.26 -36.12
C GLN A 7 22.40 18.96 -35.80
N SER A 8 21.72 18.39 -36.80
CA SER A 8 21.30 16.99 -36.79
C SER A 8 22.54 16.08 -36.92
N GLN A 9 23.26 15.90 -35.81
CA GLN A 9 24.24 14.82 -35.66
C GLN A 9 23.53 13.48 -35.92
N ASN A 10 24.23 12.51 -36.52
CA ASN A 10 23.65 11.25 -36.98
C ASN A 10 22.93 10.49 -35.85
N ALA A 11 21.60 10.60 -35.82
CA ALA A 11 20.74 9.74 -35.04
C ALA A 11 20.46 8.49 -35.87
N ASP A 12 21.14 7.39 -35.55
CA ASP A 12 20.91 6.09 -36.20
C ASP A 12 19.43 5.73 -36.17
N LEU A 13 18.84 5.56 -37.35
CA LEU A 13 17.40 5.34 -37.49
C LEU A 13 17.02 3.99 -36.87
N VAL A 14 16.20 4.03 -35.82
CA VAL A 14 15.71 2.84 -35.12
C VAL A 14 14.97 1.94 -36.10
N SER A 15 15.44 0.70 -36.27
CA SER A 15 14.86 -0.24 -37.24
C SER A 15 13.37 -0.47 -37.00
N GLN A 16 12.60 -0.66 -38.07
CA GLN A 16 11.13 -0.84 -38.00
C GLN A 16 10.73 -1.95 -37.02
N MET A 17 11.45 -3.08 -37.02
CA MET A 17 11.23 -4.19 -36.09
C MET A 17 11.42 -3.78 -34.62
N THR A 18 12.42 -2.94 -34.33
CA THR A 18 12.64 -2.37 -33.00
C THR A 18 11.52 -1.40 -32.65
N ALA A 19 11.22 -0.43 -33.52
CA ALA A 19 10.18 0.57 -33.28
C ALA A 19 8.80 -0.06 -32.98
N VAL A 20 8.43 -1.13 -33.69
CA VAL A 20 7.19 -1.89 -33.47
C VAL A 20 7.14 -2.51 -32.06
N LYS A 21 8.23 -3.10 -31.55
CA LYS A 21 8.28 -3.66 -30.17
C LYS A 21 7.88 -2.60 -29.12
N PHE A 22 8.44 -1.39 -29.23
CA PHE A 22 8.16 -0.28 -28.31
C PHE A 22 6.75 0.30 -28.47
N LEU A 23 6.28 0.45 -29.70
CA LEU A 23 4.91 0.92 -30.00
C LEU A 23 3.85 -0.06 -29.48
N VAL A 24 3.98 -1.36 -29.75
CA VAL A 24 3.02 -2.38 -29.28
C VAL A 24 2.96 -2.43 -27.75
N ALA A 25 4.11 -2.33 -27.08
CA ALA A 25 4.20 -2.24 -25.62
C ALA A 25 3.49 -1.00 -25.02
N ARG A 26 3.11 -0.02 -25.85
CA ARG A 26 2.43 1.23 -25.48
C ARG A 26 1.12 1.49 -26.24
N LYS A 27 0.54 0.48 -26.91
CA LYS A 27 -0.68 0.59 -27.74
C LYS A 27 -0.56 1.62 -28.89
N PHE A 28 0.61 1.73 -29.50
CA PHE A 28 0.95 2.70 -30.57
C PHE A 28 0.89 4.18 -30.15
N ASP A 29 0.87 4.47 -28.84
CA ASP A 29 1.18 5.80 -28.32
C ASP A 29 2.66 6.13 -28.59
N VAL A 30 2.90 7.04 -29.55
CA VAL A 30 4.25 7.36 -30.05
C VAL A 30 5.11 8.01 -28.97
N SER A 31 4.57 8.98 -28.23
CA SER A 31 5.31 9.66 -27.16
C SER A 31 5.78 8.66 -26.12
N ARG A 32 4.87 7.82 -25.63
CA ARG A 32 5.18 6.86 -24.56
C ARG A 32 6.03 5.68 -25.03
N ALA A 33 6.06 5.41 -26.34
CA ALA A 33 7.00 4.47 -26.96
C ALA A 33 8.42 5.06 -27.04
N ILE A 34 8.56 6.35 -27.32
CA ILE A 34 9.84 7.07 -27.26
C ILE A 34 10.35 7.11 -25.81
N ASP A 35 9.50 7.47 -24.83
CA ASP A 35 9.83 7.43 -23.40
C ASP A 35 10.35 6.06 -22.97
N LEU A 36 9.69 4.99 -23.42
CA LEU A 36 10.08 3.60 -23.13
C LEU A 36 11.40 3.23 -23.80
N PHE A 37 11.63 3.66 -25.04
CA PHE A 37 12.88 3.42 -25.77
C PHE A 37 14.07 4.12 -25.11
N GLN A 38 13.89 5.36 -24.68
CA GLN A 38 14.89 6.09 -23.89
C GLN A 38 15.12 5.42 -22.54
N ALA A 39 14.07 5.05 -21.80
CA ALA A 39 14.19 4.33 -20.53
C ALA A 39 14.93 2.99 -20.66
N TYR A 40 14.66 2.22 -21.73
CA TYR A 40 15.36 0.98 -22.05
C TYR A 40 16.86 1.22 -22.32
N LYS A 41 17.17 2.16 -23.23
CA LYS A 41 18.55 2.53 -23.59
C LYS A 41 19.32 3.01 -22.37
N ASN A 42 18.73 3.90 -21.56
CA ASN A 42 19.37 4.46 -20.37
C ASN A 42 19.57 3.41 -19.28
N THR A 43 18.63 2.46 -19.11
CA THR A 43 18.81 1.31 -18.20
C THR A 43 19.98 0.42 -18.65
N ARG A 44 20.06 0.10 -19.95
CA ARG A 44 21.17 -0.70 -20.50
C ARG A 44 22.51 0.03 -20.39
N ILE A 45 22.56 1.35 -20.58
CA ILE A 45 23.78 2.14 -20.35
C ILE A 45 24.18 2.13 -18.87
N LYS A 46 23.24 2.42 -17.96
CA LYS A 46 23.48 2.48 -16.50
C LYS A 46 24.05 1.18 -15.93
N GLU A 47 23.55 0.04 -16.38
CA GLU A 47 23.98 -1.29 -15.92
C GLU A 47 25.15 -1.86 -16.76
N GLY A 48 25.67 -1.12 -17.76
CA GLY A 48 26.79 -1.53 -18.60
C GLY A 48 26.48 -2.70 -19.56
N ILE A 49 25.25 -2.77 -20.08
CA ILE A 49 24.66 -3.87 -20.85
C ILE A 49 24.59 -3.54 -22.36
N TYR A 50 25.77 -3.45 -22.96
CA TYR A 50 26.03 -3.35 -24.40
C TYR A 50 26.71 -4.63 -24.91
N ASN A 51 26.71 -4.84 -26.24
CA ASN A 51 27.43 -5.92 -26.94
C ASN A 51 27.36 -7.30 -26.26
N ILE A 52 26.14 -7.80 -26.01
CA ILE A 52 25.92 -9.05 -25.29
C ILE A 52 26.42 -10.26 -26.12
N ASN A 53 27.56 -10.85 -25.73
CA ASN A 53 28.08 -12.10 -26.29
C ASN A 53 27.76 -13.28 -25.35
N PRO A 54 26.89 -14.23 -25.73
CA PRO A 54 26.48 -15.34 -24.86
C PRO A 54 27.60 -16.34 -24.53
N ASN A 55 28.74 -16.26 -25.23
CA ASN A 55 29.88 -17.17 -25.06
C ASN A 55 30.93 -16.64 -24.05
N GLU A 56 30.80 -15.40 -23.57
CA GLU A 56 31.77 -14.77 -22.65
C GLU A 56 31.39 -14.96 -21.17
N GLU A 57 32.37 -15.12 -20.29
CA GLU A 57 32.16 -15.04 -18.84
C GLU A 57 31.99 -13.59 -18.36
N PRO A 58 31.21 -13.32 -17.29
CA PRO A 58 30.41 -14.26 -16.49
C PRO A 58 29.05 -14.66 -17.10
N LEU A 59 28.74 -14.18 -18.30
CA LEU A 59 27.40 -14.32 -18.89
C LEU A 59 27.08 -15.76 -19.32
N ARG A 60 28.03 -16.50 -19.89
CA ARG A 60 27.85 -17.90 -20.29
C ARG A 60 27.46 -18.77 -19.09
N SER A 61 28.17 -18.67 -17.96
CA SER A 61 27.79 -19.37 -16.72
C SER A 61 26.39 -18.98 -16.22
N GLU A 62 26.01 -17.70 -16.27
CA GLU A 62 24.65 -17.26 -15.92
C GLU A 62 23.59 -17.83 -16.87
N LEU A 63 23.85 -17.87 -18.17
CA LEU A 63 22.94 -18.43 -19.18
C LEU A 63 22.79 -19.95 -19.06
N LEU A 64 23.81 -20.68 -18.62
CA LEU A 64 23.75 -22.13 -18.39
C LEU A 64 23.11 -22.51 -17.04
N SER A 65 23.04 -21.59 -16.09
CA SER A 65 22.68 -21.86 -14.69
C SER A 65 21.25 -22.37 -14.42
N GLY A 66 20.32 -22.23 -15.37
CA GLY A 66 18.90 -22.53 -15.15
C GLY A 66 18.17 -21.60 -14.18
N LYS A 67 18.82 -20.59 -13.59
CA LYS A 67 18.18 -19.70 -12.60
C LYS A 67 17.19 -18.72 -13.22
N PHE A 68 17.26 -18.48 -14.53
CA PHE A 68 16.25 -17.76 -15.29
C PHE A 68 15.99 -18.43 -16.64
N THR A 69 14.72 -18.66 -16.98
CA THR A 69 14.29 -19.26 -18.25
C THR A 69 12.96 -18.68 -18.72
N VAL A 70 12.71 -18.69 -20.03
CA VAL A 70 11.34 -18.55 -20.56
C VAL A 70 10.78 -19.95 -20.81
N LEU A 71 9.55 -20.20 -20.38
CA LEU A 71 8.88 -21.49 -20.58
C LEU A 71 8.23 -21.55 -21.98
N PRO A 72 8.07 -22.73 -22.58
CA PRO A 72 7.36 -22.89 -23.86
C PRO A 72 5.84 -22.62 -23.72
N GLY A 73 5.29 -22.81 -22.50
CA GLY A 73 3.90 -22.55 -22.17
C GLY A 73 3.52 -21.06 -22.07
N ARG A 74 2.21 -20.80 -22.05
CA ARG A 74 1.62 -19.44 -21.96
C ARG A 74 0.47 -19.40 -20.97
N ASP A 75 0.11 -18.21 -20.51
CA ASP A 75 -1.14 -18.03 -19.77
C ASP A 75 -2.37 -18.19 -20.69
N ALA A 76 -3.57 -18.28 -20.10
CA ALA A 76 -4.83 -18.40 -20.84
C ALA A 76 -5.18 -17.17 -21.73
N LYS A 77 -4.31 -16.14 -21.77
CA LYS A 77 -4.45 -14.90 -22.55
C LYS A 77 -3.24 -14.67 -23.48
N GLY A 78 -2.41 -15.68 -23.69
CA GLY A 78 -1.26 -15.66 -24.62
C GLY A 78 0.03 -15.05 -24.07
N ALA A 79 0.09 -14.60 -22.82
CA ALA A 79 1.30 -14.03 -22.23
C ALA A 79 2.37 -15.11 -22.05
N ALA A 80 3.63 -14.80 -22.38
CA ALA A 80 4.74 -15.72 -22.16
C ALA A 80 5.17 -15.75 -20.69
N LEU A 81 5.63 -16.91 -20.23
CA LEU A 81 5.98 -17.14 -18.82
C LEU A 81 7.51 -17.07 -18.64
N ALA A 82 7.97 -16.08 -17.87
CA ALA A 82 9.37 -15.90 -17.51
C ALA A 82 9.60 -16.37 -16.06
N LEU A 83 10.30 -17.49 -15.88
CA LEU A 83 10.55 -18.14 -14.60
C LEU A 83 11.95 -17.79 -14.08
N PHE A 84 12.03 -17.28 -12.85
CA PHE A 84 13.26 -17.11 -12.08
C PHE A 84 13.23 -18.03 -10.85
N THR A 85 14.23 -18.88 -10.71
CA THR A 85 14.31 -19.95 -9.70
C THR A 85 15.26 -19.53 -8.58
N ALA A 86 14.72 -18.97 -7.49
CA ALA A 86 15.51 -18.28 -6.46
C ALA A 86 16.59 -19.17 -5.82
N ARG A 87 16.29 -20.45 -5.54
CA ARG A 87 17.26 -21.41 -4.95
C ARG A 87 18.53 -21.65 -5.80
N LEU A 88 18.53 -21.26 -7.08
CA LEU A 88 19.68 -21.34 -7.98
C LEU A 88 20.47 -20.03 -8.08
N HIS A 89 20.01 -18.97 -7.41
CA HIS A 89 20.76 -17.73 -7.30
C HIS A 89 21.71 -17.78 -6.10
N ARG A 90 22.93 -17.29 -6.33
CA ARG A 90 24.08 -17.25 -5.41
C ARG A 90 24.73 -15.88 -5.58
N PRO A 91 24.34 -14.87 -4.78
CA PRO A 91 24.84 -13.50 -4.93
C PRO A 91 26.37 -13.42 -4.79
N GLU A 92 26.97 -14.33 -4.03
CA GLU A 92 28.40 -14.43 -3.75
C GLU A 92 29.26 -14.95 -4.92
N LEU A 93 28.64 -15.57 -5.94
CA LEU A 93 29.32 -16.14 -7.11
C LEU A 93 29.02 -15.40 -8.42
N THR A 94 28.32 -14.27 -8.38
CA THR A 94 27.90 -13.55 -9.60
C THR A 94 27.84 -12.04 -9.40
N THR A 95 27.50 -11.30 -10.45
CA THR A 95 27.29 -9.85 -10.38
C THR A 95 25.90 -9.48 -10.86
N HIS A 96 25.32 -8.40 -10.32
CA HIS A 96 24.01 -7.90 -10.76
C HIS A 96 24.01 -7.67 -12.30
N LYS A 97 25.13 -7.20 -12.86
CA LYS A 97 25.33 -7.04 -14.31
C LYS A 97 25.21 -8.37 -15.07
N ALA A 98 25.89 -9.43 -14.63
CA ALA A 98 25.85 -10.74 -15.30
C ALA A 98 24.43 -11.31 -15.36
N VAL A 99 23.70 -11.30 -14.23
CA VAL A 99 22.32 -11.81 -14.17
C VAL A 99 21.37 -10.95 -15.00
N LEU A 100 21.53 -9.61 -14.99
CA LEU A 100 20.72 -8.72 -15.83
C LEU A 100 21.03 -8.87 -17.33
N GLN A 101 22.29 -9.14 -17.71
CA GLN A 101 22.64 -9.50 -19.09
C GLN A 101 21.94 -10.80 -19.52
N ALA A 102 21.95 -11.84 -18.68
CA ALA A 102 21.28 -13.11 -18.97
C ALA A 102 19.76 -12.96 -19.09
N ILE A 103 19.13 -12.18 -18.19
CA ILE A 103 17.70 -11.88 -18.23
C ILE A 103 17.34 -11.08 -19.48
N ILE A 104 18.08 -10.01 -19.80
CA ILE A 104 17.81 -9.17 -20.97
C ILE A 104 18.00 -9.96 -22.27
N TYR A 105 19.06 -10.78 -22.37
CA TYR A 105 19.31 -11.60 -23.56
C TYR A 105 18.15 -12.54 -23.88
N GLN A 106 17.67 -13.31 -22.89
CA GLN A 106 16.54 -14.22 -23.08
C GLN A 106 15.22 -13.48 -23.32
N LEU A 107 14.97 -12.36 -22.64
CA LEU A 107 13.74 -11.58 -22.83
C LEU A 107 13.71 -10.84 -24.17
N ASP A 108 14.83 -10.30 -24.65
CA ASP A 108 14.97 -9.68 -25.97
C ASP A 108 14.62 -10.66 -27.10
N LYS A 109 14.98 -11.94 -26.91
CA LYS A 109 14.58 -13.08 -27.77
C LYS A 109 13.08 -13.36 -27.66
N ALA A 110 12.54 -13.46 -26.44
CA ALA A 110 11.13 -13.79 -26.20
C ALA A 110 10.16 -12.79 -26.85
N ILE A 111 10.54 -11.51 -26.95
CA ILE A 111 9.76 -10.46 -27.63
C ILE A 111 9.96 -10.41 -29.16
N GLU A 112 10.70 -11.33 -29.78
CA GLU A 112 10.61 -11.53 -31.24
C GLU A 112 9.28 -12.18 -31.63
N SER A 113 8.70 -12.99 -30.74
CA SER A 113 7.35 -13.51 -30.91
C SER A 113 6.33 -12.36 -30.89
N VAL A 114 5.63 -12.16 -32.00
CA VAL A 114 4.52 -11.18 -32.12
C VAL A 114 3.43 -11.43 -31.08
N GLN A 115 3.20 -12.69 -30.67
CA GLN A 115 2.28 -13.01 -29.59
C GLN A 115 2.80 -12.49 -28.24
N THR A 116 4.08 -12.66 -27.93
CA THR A 116 4.68 -12.09 -26.71
C THR A 116 4.71 -10.54 -26.73
N GLN A 117 4.86 -9.90 -27.88
CA GLN A 117 4.72 -8.43 -27.99
C GLN A 117 3.30 -7.97 -27.66
N ARG A 118 2.29 -8.64 -28.24
CA ARG A 118 0.86 -8.35 -28.02
C ARG A 118 0.46 -8.66 -26.58
N ASP A 119 0.67 -9.89 -26.15
CA ASP A 119 0.09 -10.44 -24.93
C ASP A 119 1.02 -10.32 -23.72
N GLY A 120 2.28 -9.93 -23.92
CA GLY A 120 3.19 -9.54 -22.85
C GLY A 120 3.75 -10.72 -22.06
N LEU A 121 4.08 -10.44 -20.80
CA LEU A 121 4.83 -11.34 -19.91
C LEU A 121 4.10 -11.56 -18.59
N ILE A 122 4.15 -12.78 -18.07
CA ILE A 122 4.03 -13.07 -16.64
C ILE A 122 5.42 -13.42 -16.12
N PHE A 123 5.80 -12.83 -14.99
CA PHE A 123 7.01 -13.21 -14.26
C PHE A 123 6.63 -14.19 -13.14
N ILE A 124 7.43 -15.23 -12.94
CA ILE A 124 7.26 -16.23 -11.88
C ILE A 124 8.56 -16.25 -11.09
N TYR A 125 8.52 -15.85 -9.82
CA TYR A 125 9.64 -15.91 -8.89
C TYR A 125 9.43 -17.13 -7.98
N ASP A 126 10.04 -18.26 -8.34
CA ASP A 126 9.95 -19.49 -7.56
C ASP A 126 10.91 -19.44 -6.38
N MET A 127 10.35 -19.27 -5.19
CA MET A 127 11.06 -19.28 -3.92
C MET A 127 11.06 -20.66 -3.23
N THR A 128 10.49 -21.69 -3.86
CA THR A 128 10.43 -23.04 -3.30
C THR A 128 11.84 -23.54 -2.97
N ASN A 129 12.04 -23.91 -1.70
CA ASN A 129 13.32 -24.33 -1.12
C ASN A 129 14.47 -23.30 -1.22
N SER A 130 14.14 -21.99 -1.27
CA SER A 130 15.14 -20.90 -1.19
C SER A 130 15.42 -20.46 0.25
N THR A 131 16.67 -20.05 0.50
CA THR A 131 17.16 -19.52 1.78
C THR A 131 17.44 -18.02 1.67
N TYR A 132 17.64 -17.35 2.81
CA TYR A 132 18.02 -15.93 2.82
C TYR A 132 19.34 -15.68 2.07
N ALA A 133 20.28 -16.64 2.05
CA ALA A 133 21.53 -16.52 1.30
C ALA A 133 21.30 -16.48 -0.23
N ASN A 134 20.17 -16.98 -0.72
CA ASN A 134 19.79 -16.88 -2.13
C ASN A 134 19.13 -15.54 -2.51
N PHE A 135 18.93 -14.62 -1.54
CA PHE A 135 18.14 -13.42 -1.73
C PHE A 135 18.99 -12.17 -1.95
N ASP A 136 19.00 -11.69 -3.19
CA ASP A 136 19.59 -10.42 -3.59
C ASP A 136 18.51 -9.34 -3.70
N TYR A 137 18.48 -8.43 -2.73
CA TYR A 137 17.54 -7.31 -2.68
C TYR A 137 17.76 -6.30 -3.83
N GLU A 138 19.02 -5.97 -4.13
CA GLU A 138 19.35 -4.95 -5.13
C GLU A 138 19.02 -5.42 -6.55
N LEU A 139 19.38 -6.67 -6.87
CA LEU A 139 19.01 -7.30 -8.12
C LEU A 139 17.49 -7.43 -8.26
N CYS A 140 16.76 -7.76 -7.19
CA CYS A 140 15.28 -7.73 -7.22
C CYS A 140 14.74 -6.34 -7.57
N VAL A 141 15.29 -5.27 -6.98
CA VAL A 141 14.93 -3.88 -7.34
C VAL A 141 15.27 -3.56 -8.80
N LYS A 142 16.44 -3.98 -9.29
CA LYS A 142 16.86 -3.76 -10.70
C LYS A 142 15.98 -4.51 -11.70
N ILE A 143 15.67 -5.79 -11.46
CA ILE A 143 14.76 -6.60 -12.28
C ILE A 143 13.35 -5.98 -12.29
N LEU A 144 12.83 -5.57 -11.14
CA LEU A 144 11.53 -4.89 -11.05
C LEU A 144 11.55 -3.54 -11.79
N ASN A 145 12.63 -2.77 -11.71
CA ASN A 145 12.77 -1.50 -12.44
C ASN A 145 12.78 -1.71 -13.96
N LEU A 146 13.52 -2.71 -14.44
CA LEU A 146 13.54 -3.13 -15.84
C LEU A 146 12.11 -3.48 -16.31
N LEU A 147 11.45 -4.44 -15.66
CA LEU A 147 10.16 -4.97 -16.10
C LEU A 147 8.98 -4.00 -15.89
N LYS A 148 9.05 -3.06 -14.93
CA LYS A 148 7.95 -2.12 -14.63
C LYS A 148 7.90 -0.90 -15.57
N GLY A 149 9.04 -0.51 -16.13
CA GLY A 149 9.18 0.82 -16.75
C GLY A 149 10.09 0.90 -17.98
N ALA A 150 11.11 0.04 -18.09
CA ALA A 150 12.11 0.13 -19.15
C ALA A 150 11.98 -0.96 -20.24
N PHE A 151 11.44 -2.13 -19.95
CA PHE A 151 11.41 -3.23 -20.92
C PHE A 151 10.26 -3.11 -21.94
N PRO A 152 10.49 -3.36 -23.26
CA PRO A 152 9.46 -3.31 -24.32
C PRO A 152 8.48 -4.50 -24.35
N ALA A 153 7.96 -4.89 -23.18
CA ALA A 153 6.82 -5.80 -23.07
C ALA A 153 5.85 -5.34 -21.97
N ARG A 154 4.63 -5.89 -21.97
CA ARG A 154 3.60 -5.55 -20.98
C ARG A 154 3.59 -6.60 -19.87
N LEU A 155 4.19 -6.28 -18.72
CA LEU A 155 4.11 -7.12 -17.52
C LEU A 155 2.65 -7.23 -17.02
N LYS A 156 2.07 -8.43 -17.13
CA LYS A 156 0.68 -8.76 -16.79
C LYS A 156 0.53 -9.11 -15.31
N CYS A 157 1.38 -10.01 -14.82
CA CYS A 157 1.36 -10.55 -13.47
C CYS A 157 2.80 -10.89 -13.01
N VAL A 158 3.02 -10.91 -11.70
CA VAL A 158 4.22 -11.39 -11.02
C VAL A 158 3.76 -12.39 -9.96
N PHE A 159 3.98 -13.67 -10.18
CA PHE A 159 3.74 -14.68 -9.16
C PHE A 159 4.98 -14.82 -8.26
N ILE A 160 4.78 -14.77 -6.95
CA ILE A 160 5.79 -15.09 -5.95
C ILE A 160 5.38 -16.44 -5.37
N VAL A 161 6.12 -17.49 -5.70
CA VAL A 161 5.70 -18.87 -5.46
C VAL A 161 6.42 -19.44 -4.24
N SER A 162 5.66 -19.98 -3.29
CA SER A 162 6.15 -20.63 -2.08
C SER A 162 7.09 -19.76 -1.23
N SER A 163 6.81 -18.46 -1.09
CA SER A 163 7.65 -17.52 -0.35
C SER A 163 7.91 -17.95 1.10
N PRO A 164 9.18 -18.15 1.52
CA PRO A 164 9.53 -18.46 2.91
C PRO A 164 9.15 -17.34 3.89
N LEU A 165 9.00 -17.67 5.17
CA LEU A 165 8.66 -16.70 6.22
C LEU A 165 9.66 -15.53 6.31
N TRP A 166 10.96 -15.79 6.08
CA TRP A 166 11.99 -14.74 6.08
C TRP A 166 11.78 -13.68 5.00
N PHE A 167 11.08 -14.01 3.89
CA PHE A 167 10.84 -13.07 2.79
C PHE A 167 9.77 -12.02 3.12
N ARG A 168 8.97 -12.19 4.20
CA ARG A 168 7.90 -11.24 4.56
C ARG A 168 8.43 -9.81 4.77
N ALA A 169 9.58 -9.65 5.42
CA ALA A 169 10.18 -8.33 5.65
C ALA A 169 10.81 -7.71 4.38
N PRO A 170 11.70 -8.39 3.62
CA PRO A 170 12.16 -7.88 2.34
C PRO A 170 11.04 -7.62 1.33
N PHE A 171 9.96 -8.41 1.35
CA PHE A 171 8.80 -8.17 0.49
C PHE A 171 8.04 -6.89 0.87
N ALA A 172 7.88 -6.59 2.16
CA ALA A 172 7.30 -5.31 2.60
C ALA A 172 8.11 -4.12 2.06
N VAL A 173 9.43 -4.17 2.20
CA VAL A 173 10.34 -3.14 1.68
C VAL A 173 10.28 -3.05 0.14
N LEU A 174 10.41 -4.17 -0.59
CA LEU A 174 10.28 -4.19 -2.06
C LEU A 174 8.92 -3.64 -2.53
N ARG A 175 7.83 -3.94 -1.80
CA ARG A 175 6.49 -3.44 -2.10
C ARG A 175 6.44 -1.92 -2.07
N LEU A 176 7.24 -1.23 -1.24
CA LEU A 176 7.34 0.25 -1.25
C LEU A 176 7.75 0.79 -2.63
N PHE A 177 8.83 0.26 -3.21
CA PHE A 177 9.41 0.69 -4.51
C PHE A 177 8.58 0.27 -5.74
N VAL A 178 7.52 -0.52 -5.56
CA VAL A 178 6.58 -0.92 -6.60
C VAL A 178 5.39 0.05 -6.65
N ARG A 179 5.13 0.66 -7.82
CA ARG A 179 3.95 1.52 -8.04
C ARG A 179 2.66 0.73 -7.85
N GLU A 180 1.63 1.37 -7.29
CA GLU A 180 0.32 0.77 -6.93
C GLU A 180 -0.23 -0.21 -7.98
N LYS A 181 -0.34 0.25 -9.24
CA LYS A 181 -0.86 -0.48 -10.40
C LYS A 181 -0.03 -1.70 -10.84
N LEU A 182 1.15 -1.89 -10.24
CA LEU A 182 1.95 -3.10 -10.35
C LEU A 182 1.84 -3.95 -9.08
N ARG A 183 1.63 -3.38 -7.88
CA ARG A 183 1.31 -4.15 -6.65
C ARG A 183 0.05 -4.99 -6.85
N GLU A 184 -0.96 -4.43 -7.52
CA GLU A 184 -2.20 -5.12 -7.95
C GLU A 184 -1.96 -6.37 -8.83
N ARG A 185 -0.75 -6.51 -9.39
CA ARG A 185 -0.34 -7.61 -10.27
C ARG A 185 0.66 -8.56 -9.61
N VAL A 186 1.03 -8.31 -8.36
CA VAL A 186 1.90 -9.22 -7.59
C VAL A 186 0.99 -10.15 -6.78
N CYS A 187 1.08 -11.45 -7.06
CA CYS A 187 0.29 -12.48 -6.39
C CYS A 187 1.22 -13.47 -5.69
N THR A 188 1.12 -13.59 -4.37
CA THR A 188 1.83 -14.63 -3.61
C THR A 188 0.96 -15.88 -3.52
N VAL A 189 1.50 -17.03 -3.93
CA VAL A 189 0.80 -18.32 -4.01
C VAL A 189 1.71 -19.47 -3.59
N LYS A 190 1.17 -20.62 -3.18
CA LYS A 190 1.93 -21.88 -3.08
C LYS A 190 2.15 -22.48 -4.46
N ALA A 191 3.16 -23.33 -4.64
CA ALA A 191 3.44 -23.99 -5.93
C ALA A 191 2.20 -24.68 -6.55
N HIS A 192 1.45 -25.46 -5.77
CA HIS A 192 0.24 -26.15 -6.24
C HIS A 192 -0.98 -25.23 -6.46
N GLU A 193 -0.92 -23.96 -6.05
CA GLU A 193 -2.00 -22.99 -6.28
C GLU A 193 -1.84 -22.25 -7.62
N LEU A 194 -0.65 -22.32 -8.24
CA LEU A 194 -0.33 -21.59 -9.47
C LEU A 194 -1.17 -22.07 -10.69
N VAL A 195 -1.59 -23.33 -10.69
CA VAL A 195 -2.48 -23.91 -11.72
C VAL A 195 -3.86 -23.26 -11.77
N ASN A 196 -4.29 -22.58 -10.71
CA ASN A 196 -5.54 -21.80 -10.69
C ASN A 196 -5.44 -20.51 -11.53
N HIS A 197 -4.23 -20.14 -11.97
CA HIS A 197 -3.94 -18.91 -12.70
C HIS A 197 -3.30 -19.13 -14.08
N ILE A 198 -2.57 -20.24 -14.26
CA ILE A 198 -1.83 -20.59 -15.47
C ILE A 198 -2.17 -22.05 -15.83
N PRO A 199 -2.43 -22.39 -17.11
CA PRO A 199 -2.78 -23.76 -17.51
C PRO A 199 -1.75 -24.81 -17.06
N VAL A 200 -2.24 -25.95 -16.58
CA VAL A 200 -1.42 -27.10 -16.13
C VAL A 200 -0.37 -27.51 -17.19
N SER A 201 -0.77 -27.56 -18.46
CA SER A 201 0.09 -27.88 -19.61
C SER A 201 1.19 -26.85 -19.91
N SER A 202 1.17 -25.68 -19.26
CA SER A 202 2.14 -24.59 -19.42
C SER A 202 3.08 -24.38 -18.23
N LEU A 203 2.89 -25.15 -17.14
CA LEU A 203 3.74 -25.11 -15.95
C LEU A 203 4.57 -26.40 -15.80
N PRO A 204 5.80 -26.35 -15.26
CA PRO A 204 6.54 -27.55 -14.85
C PRO A 204 5.86 -28.29 -13.68
N GLU A 205 6.17 -29.57 -13.53
CA GLU A 205 5.62 -30.45 -12.46
C GLU A 205 5.88 -29.90 -11.04
N HIS A 206 7.06 -29.33 -10.78
CA HIS A 206 7.38 -28.72 -9.48
C HIS A 206 6.59 -27.44 -9.17
N LEU A 207 5.86 -26.90 -10.16
CA LEU A 207 4.89 -25.81 -10.01
C LEU A 207 3.43 -26.31 -10.22
N GLY A 208 3.19 -27.61 -10.02
CA GLY A 208 1.88 -28.25 -10.14
C GLY A 208 1.41 -28.58 -11.56
N GLY A 209 2.24 -28.33 -12.59
CA GLY A 209 1.88 -28.54 -13.99
C GLY A 209 2.26 -29.89 -14.58
N SER A 210 2.23 -29.98 -15.91
CA SER A 210 2.63 -31.15 -16.71
C SER A 210 3.51 -30.80 -17.91
N SER A 211 4.00 -29.56 -17.98
CA SER A 211 4.85 -29.06 -19.06
C SER A 211 6.29 -29.51 -18.89
N GLN A 212 6.75 -30.45 -19.72
CA GLN A 212 8.16 -30.74 -19.87
C GLN A 212 8.85 -29.59 -20.62
N TYR A 213 10.02 -29.17 -20.14
CA TYR A 213 10.82 -28.14 -20.80
C TYR A 213 12.31 -28.44 -20.66
N SER A 214 13.11 -28.01 -21.65
CA SER A 214 14.56 -28.03 -21.57
C SER A 214 15.08 -26.60 -21.60
N HIS A 215 15.72 -26.18 -20.50
CA HIS A 215 16.37 -24.87 -20.42
C HIS A 215 17.47 -24.72 -21.47
N ILE A 216 18.28 -25.77 -21.69
CA ILE A 216 19.37 -25.77 -22.67
C ILE A 216 18.82 -25.59 -24.10
N ALA A 217 17.69 -26.23 -24.44
CA ALA A 217 17.04 -26.05 -25.74
C ALA A 217 16.52 -24.62 -25.96
N TRP A 218 16.06 -23.96 -24.89
CA TRP A 218 15.71 -22.54 -24.93
C TRP A 218 16.93 -21.64 -25.16
N ILE A 219 18.06 -21.91 -24.48
CA ILE A 219 19.32 -21.18 -24.70
C ILE A 219 19.87 -21.41 -26.12
N GLN A 220 19.82 -22.62 -26.66
CA GLN A 220 20.15 -22.91 -28.07
C GLN A 220 19.31 -22.06 -29.03
N SER A 221 18.00 -21.96 -28.80
CA SER A 221 17.08 -21.14 -29.60
C SER A 221 17.44 -19.64 -29.56
N CYS A 222 17.98 -19.16 -28.43
CA CYS A 222 18.51 -17.80 -28.31
C CYS A 222 19.79 -17.60 -29.12
N VAL A 223 20.77 -18.48 -28.99
CA VAL A 223 22.08 -18.38 -29.67
C VAL A 223 21.94 -18.51 -31.19
N ASN A 224 21.21 -19.54 -31.66
CA ASN A 224 21.06 -19.86 -33.08
C ASN A 224 20.25 -18.82 -33.89
N SER A 225 19.74 -17.77 -33.25
CA SER A 225 18.97 -16.70 -33.90
C SER A 225 19.73 -15.38 -34.04
N SER A 226 20.99 -15.30 -33.59
CA SER A 226 21.74 -14.03 -33.57
C SER A 226 22.16 -13.59 -34.99
N PRO A 227 21.82 -12.36 -35.44
CA PRO A 227 22.05 -11.92 -36.82
C PRO A 227 23.52 -11.62 -37.16
N ASN A 228 24.44 -11.70 -36.19
CA ASN A 228 25.87 -11.37 -36.37
C ASN A 228 26.75 -12.59 -36.70
N HIS A 229 26.19 -13.74 -37.09
CA HIS A 229 26.99 -14.90 -37.49
C HIS A 229 27.53 -14.76 -38.93
N PRO A 230 28.86 -14.78 -39.18
CA PRO A 230 29.41 -14.49 -40.53
C PRO A 230 29.18 -15.56 -41.61
N ASN A 231 28.44 -16.64 -41.32
CA ASN A 231 28.28 -17.80 -42.19
C ASN A 231 26.81 -18.25 -42.31
N ASN A 232 26.00 -17.50 -43.05
CA ASN A 232 24.81 -18.05 -43.70
C ASN A 232 25.25 -18.86 -44.94
N SER A 233 25.89 -20.00 -44.69
CA SER A 233 26.30 -20.97 -45.70
C SER A 233 25.71 -22.35 -45.35
N PRO A 234 25.01 -23.03 -46.27
CA PRO A 234 24.22 -24.24 -45.95
C PRO A 234 25.06 -25.51 -45.68
N TYR A 235 26.38 -25.38 -45.51
CA TYR A 235 27.32 -26.50 -45.38
C TYR A 235 28.20 -26.45 -44.12
N VAL A 236 27.80 -25.72 -43.08
CA VAL A 236 28.50 -25.73 -41.77
C VAL A 236 27.51 -25.92 -40.63
N THR A 237 27.24 -27.18 -40.27
CA THR A 237 26.60 -27.56 -38.99
C THR A 237 27.62 -27.43 -37.85
N GLY A 238 28.01 -26.19 -37.54
CA GLY A 238 28.96 -25.89 -36.46
C GLY A 238 28.29 -26.03 -35.09
N ASP A 239 28.85 -26.89 -34.23
CA ASP A 239 28.28 -27.16 -32.90
C ASP A 239 28.60 -26.06 -31.88
N CYS A 240 27.86 -24.95 -31.98
CA CYS A 240 27.98 -23.83 -31.06
C CYS A 240 27.59 -24.20 -29.61
N LEU A 241 26.69 -25.17 -29.39
CA LEU A 241 26.41 -25.66 -28.03
C LEU A 241 27.55 -26.54 -27.51
N GLY A 242 28.14 -27.37 -28.36
CA GLY A 242 29.37 -28.11 -28.06
C GLY A 242 30.47 -27.17 -27.58
N SER A 243 30.69 -26.05 -28.27
CA SER A 243 31.63 -25.01 -27.80
C SER A 243 31.24 -24.44 -26.41
N LEU A 244 29.97 -24.11 -26.21
CA LEU A 244 29.43 -23.55 -24.95
C LEU A 244 29.55 -24.53 -23.75
N LEU A 245 29.30 -25.82 -23.97
CA LEU A 245 29.30 -26.86 -22.94
C LEU A 245 30.68 -27.49 -22.71
N HIS A 246 31.47 -27.70 -23.76
CA HIS A 246 32.81 -28.27 -23.65
C HIS A 246 33.74 -27.34 -22.87
N SER A 247 33.64 -26.03 -23.12
CA SER A 247 34.33 -25.03 -22.30
C SER A 247 33.86 -25.03 -20.84
N TYR A 248 32.58 -25.33 -20.55
CA TYR A 248 32.03 -25.34 -19.18
C TYR A 248 32.50 -26.57 -18.40
N SER A 249 32.53 -27.72 -19.07
CA SER A 249 32.98 -28.99 -18.48
C SER A 249 34.49 -29.08 -18.25
N MET A 250 35.30 -28.22 -18.87
CA MET A 250 36.75 -28.17 -18.64
C MET A 250 37.12 -27.39 -17.38
N GLU A 251 36.46 -26.25 -17.12
CA GLU A 251 36.83 -25.35 -16.01
C GLU A 251 36.40 -25.89 -14.63
N HIS A 252 35.25 -26.57 -14.55
CA HIS A 252 34.77 -27.19 -13.31
C HIS A 252 35.47 -28.52 -12.97
N GLY A 253 36.39 -29.01 -13.82
CA GLY A 253 37.09 -30.29 -13.62
C GLY A 253 38.28 -30.25 -12.65
N GLN A 254 38.71 -29.08 -12.16
CA GLN A 254 39.98 -28.94 -11.41
C GLN A 254 39.85 -28.71 -9.89
N ASN A 255 38.64 -28.63 -9.32
CA ASN A 255 38.43 -28.28 -7.90
C ASN A 255 37.43 -29.18 -7.15
N THR A 256 37.63 -30.51 -7.16
CA THR A 256 37.19 -31.40 -6.07
C THR A 256 37.90 -32.75 -6.14
N SER A 257 38.85 -33.00 -5.25
CA SER A 257 39.39 -34.34 -4.97
C SER A 257 38.87 -34.83 -3.62
N GLY A 258 37.84 -35.67 -3.62
CA GLY A 258 37.24 -36.22 -2.41
C GLY A 258 35.96 -37.03 -2.69
N ASP A 259 36.12 -38.36 -2.71
CA ASP A 259 35.13 -39.45 -2.63
C ASP A 259 33.83 -39.39 -3.47
N LEU A 260 33.62 -40.44 -4.28
CA LEU A 260 32.57 -40.48 -5.31
C LEU A 260 31.90 -41.88 -5.39
N LEU A 261 30.75 -42.02 -4.73
CA LEU A 261 29.78 -43.13 -4.84
C LEU A 261 28.39 -42.58 -4.44
N THR A 262 27.28 -42.74 -5.16
CA THR A 262 26.99 -43.39 -6.46
C THR A 262 25.81 -42.68 -7.15
N ALA A 263 25.82 -42.57 -8.49
CA ALA A 263 24.62 -42.48 -9.34
C ALA A 263 25.01 -42.59 -10.83
N ASN A 264 24.60 -43.66 -11.51
CA ASN A 264 24.86 -43.82 -12.95
C ASN A 264 23.76 -43.16 -13.80
N THR A 265 24.15 -42.39 -14.81
CA THR A 265 23.35 -42.19 -16.01
C THR A 265 24.26 -42.43 -17.22
N SER A 266 24.03 -43.52 -17.96
CA SER A 266 24.96 -44.01 -18.98
C SER A 266 25.03 -43.09 -20.20
N GLY A 267 26.24 -42.71 -20.60
CA GLY A 267 26.50 -41.92 -21.81
C GLY A 267 26.38 -42.73 -23.11
N ALA A 268 26.34 -42.00 -24.23
CA ALA A 268 26.25 -42.58 -25.57
C ALA A 268 27.59 -43.16 -26.08
N THR A 269 27.50 -44.07 -27.05
CA THR A 269 28.64 -44.56 -27.84
C THR A 269 28.24 -44.74 -29.31
N LEU A 270 29.21 -44.59 -30.21
CA LEU A 270 29.17 -44.85 -31.66
C LEU A 270 28.58 -43.73 -32.55
N LEU A 271 29.49 -42.90 -33.07
CA LEU A 271 29.40 -42.35 -34.42
C LEU A 271 29.98 -43.39 -35.41
N GLY A 272 29.47 -43.42 -36.64
CA GLY A 272 29.99 -44.28 -37.73
C GLY A 272 29.34 -43.93 -39.07
N ASP A 273 30.19 -43.66 -40.06
CA ASP A 273 29.90 -43.10 -41.40
C ASP A 273 28.78 -43.76 -42.22
N GLY A 274 28.10 -43.02 -43.11
CA GLY A 274 27.19 -43.61 -44.09
C GLY A 274 26.34 -42.66 -44.95
N LEU A 275 26.82 -42.35 -46.15
CA LEU A 275 26.24 -41.52 -47.23
C LEU A 275 24.76 -41.76 -47.64
N ASN A 276 24.21 -40.73 -48.33
CA ASN A 276 23.15 -40.75 -49.37
C ASN A 276 21.65 -40.88 -49.01
N SER A 277 20.94 -39.77 -49.26
CA SER A 277 19.87 -39.61 -50.26
C SER A 277 18.59 -40.49 -50.28
N ASN A 278 17.46 -39.77 -50.42
CA ASN A 278 16.13 -40.16 -50.94
C ASN A 278 15.06 -40.62 -49.92
N CYS A 279 13.92 -39.91 -49.98
CA CYS A 279 12.58 -40.42 -49.65
C CYS A 279 11.96 -41.09 -50.92
N PRO A 280 10.75 -41.69 -50.89
CA PRO A 280 9.83 -41.95 -49.76
C PRO A 280 9.35 -43.44 -49.73
N ILE A 281 8.26 -43.73 -48.99
CA ILE A 281 7.15 -44.69 -49.27
C ILE A 281 6.71 -45.56 -48.07
N LEU A 282 5.44 -45.36 -47.70
CA LEU A 282 4.35 -46.25 -47.21
C LEU A 282 4.56 -47.53 -46.35
N ASP A 283 3.57 -47.64 -45.43
CA ASP A 283 2.75 -48.79 -44.99
C ASP A 283 3.27 -49.95 -44.10
N ASP A 284 2.46 -50.17 -43.05
CA ASP A 284 2.02 -51.43 -42.41
C ASP A 284 3.01 -52.53 -41.98
N GLY A 285 2.60 -53.35 -41.00
CA GLY A 285 3.34 -54.57 -40.66
C GLY A 285 3.29 -55.05 -39.20
N ASN A 286 2.09 -55.06 -38.61
CA ASN A 286 1.68 -55.77 -37.41
C ASN A 286 2.41 -57.11 -37.07
N ALA A 287 2.36 -57.51 -35.78
CA ALA A 287 2.57 -58.86 -35.23
C ALA A 287 4.02 -59.40 -35.08
N ASN A 288 4.34 -60.33 -34.17
CA ASN A 288 3.84 -60.68 -32.81
C ASN A 288 4.79 -61.77 -32.22
N LEU A 289 4.60 -62.19 -30.95
CA LEU A 289 5.11 -63.47 -30.36
C LEU A 289 6.67 -63.58 -30.19
N GLN A 290 7.28 -64.33 -29.26
CA GLN A 290 6.84 -65.05 -28.04
C GLN A 290 8.08 -65.53 -27.24
N ASN A 291 7.90 -65.98 -25.97
CA ASN A 291 8.71 -67.01 -25.28
C ASN A 291 10.18 -66.67 -24.88
N HIS A 292 10.79 -67.26 -23.83
CA HIS A 292 10.30 -68.19 -22.79
C HIS A 292 11.22 -68.20 -21.54
N ARG A 293 10.63 -68.25 -20.32
CA ARG A 293 11.08 -69.00 -19.10
C ARG A 293 12.51 -68.71 -18.53
N THR A 294 12.91 -69.09 -17.31
CA THR A 294 12.34 -69.95 -16.23
C THR A 294 12.89 -69.57 -14.84
N ALA A 295 12.10 -69.80 -13.77
CA ALA A 295 12.47 -70.11 -12.37
C ALA A 295 13.41 -69.16 -11.54
N GLY A 296 13.26 -69.03 -10.20
CA GLY A 296 12.16 -69.49 -9.31
C GLY A 296 12.51 -69.53 -7.81
N HIS A 297 11.49 -69.36 -6.94
CA HIS A 297 11.43 -69.60 -5.46
C HIS A 297 12.44 -68.86 -4.54
N ALA A 298 12.15 -68.52 -3.26
CA ALA A 298 11.03 -68.79 -2.32
C ALA A 298 10.66 -67.47 -1.54
N HIS A 299 9.45 -67.21 -1.01
CA HIS A 299 8.76 -67.82 0.15
C HIS A 299 9.63 -67.86 1.42
N TRP A 300 9.32 -67.29 2.60
CA TRP A 300 8.10 -66.77 3.29
C TRP A 300 8.48 -65.49 4.13
N ASN A 301 7.64 -64.72 4.84
CA ASN A 301 6.21 -64.28 4.80
C ASN A 301 5.98 -63.30 6.01
N GLY A 302 4.91 -62.46 6.04
CA GLY A 302 4.51 -61.70 7.26
C GLY A 302 3.45 -60.59 7.08
N SER A 303 2.25 -60.77 7.64
CA SER A 303 1.17 -59.74 7.73
C SER A 303 1.34 -58.84 8.98
N VAL A 304 0.63 -57.72 9.17
CA VAL A 304 -0.80 -57.64 9.60
C VAL A 304 -1.41 -56.24 9.37
N LEU A 305 -2.70 -56.24 9.03
CA LEU A 305 -3.75 -55.20 9.16
C LEU A 305 -4.99 -55.93 9.77
N PRO A 306 -6.08 -55.31 10.30
CA PRO A 306 -6.76 -54.10 9.79
C PRO A 306 -7.55 -53.22 10.81
N GLY A 307 -8.44 -52.34 10.31
CA GLY A 307 -9.45 -51.59 11.06
C GLY A 307 -9.58 -50.14 10.53
N SER A 308 -10.44 -49.76 9.56
CA SER A 308 -11.82 -50.13 9.15
C SER A 308 -12.93 -49.38 9.93
N GLY A 309 -13.72 -48.58 9.20
CA GLY A 309 -14.88 -47.83 9.71
C GLY A 309 -15.41 -46.82 8.68
N GLY A 310 -16.58 -47.08 8.08
CA GLY A 310 -17.37 -46.09 7.32
C GLY A 310 -18.28 -45.25 8.23
N ILE A 311 -19.32 -44.54 7.78
CA ILE A 311 -20.23 -44.72 6.62
C ILE A 311 -20.80 -43.32 6.19
N SER A 312 -21.54 -43.28 5.07
CA SER A 312 -22.42 -42.22 4.48
C SER A 312 -22.90 -41.03 5.37
N GLY A 313 -23.26 -39.86 4.82
CA GLY A 313 -23.49 -39.47 3.42
C GLY A 313 -24.97 -39.21 3.08
N SER A 314 -25.33 -37.95 2.85
CA SER A 314 -26.68 -37.46 2.44
C SER A 314 -26.54 -36.26 1.48
N ASN A 315 -27.57 -35.97 0.67
CA ASN A 315 -27.47 -35.04 -0.46
C ASN A 315 -28.74 -34.18 -0.64
N ALA A 316 -28.63 -33.04 -1.34
CA ALA A 316 -29.70 -32.06 -1.68
C ALA A 316 -30.30 -31.27 -0.47
N ASN A 317 -30.73 -30.00 -0.59
CA ASN A 317 -31.33 -29.30 -1.74
C ASN A 317 -30.85 -27.83 -1.93
N VAL A 318 -31.27 -27.21 -3.04
CA VAL A 318 -30.89 -25.83 -3.45
C VAL A 318 -32.04 -24.84 -3.28
N VAL A 319 -31.79 -23.68 -2.68
CA VAL A 319 -32.59 -22.44 -2.82
C VAL A 319 -31.64 -21.24 -2.91
N ASN A 320 -31.97 -20.23 -3.72
CA ASN A 320 -31.17 -19.02 -3.90
C ASN A 320 -31.30 -18.04 -2.72
N GLY A 321 -30.18 -17.40 -2.33
CA GLY A 321 -30.17 -16.25 -1.43
C GLY A 321 -29.03 -15.27 -1.78
N ARG A 322 -29.36 -14.02 -2.14
CA ARG A 322 -28.36 -12.99 -2.52
C ARG A 322 -27.74 -12.32 -1.28
N GLY A 323 -26.79 -12.98 -0.63
CA GLY A 323 -25.95 -12.37 0.41
C GLY A 323 -24.65 -11.80 -0.14
N ARG A 324 -24.47 -10.46 -0.13
CA ARG A 324 -23.14 -9.85 -0.35
C ARG A 324 -22.32 -9.94 0.93
N GLN A 325 -21.44 -10.94 1.05
CA GLN A 325 -20.42 -10.91 2.09
C GLN A 325 -19.42 -9.77 1.84
N PRO A 326 -18.98 -9.03 2.88
CA PRO A 326 -17.88 -8.07 2.75
C PRO A 326 -16.55 -8.81 2.50
N PRO A 327 -15.61 -8.25 1.73
CA PRO A 327 -14.31 -8.86 1.51
C PRO A 327 -13.48 -8.89 2.81
N PRO A 328 -12.60 -9.89 3.00
CA PRO A 328 -11.74 -9.98 4.17
C PRO A 328 -10.81 -8.76 4.30
N GLN A 329 -10.57 -8.33 5.53
CA GLN A 329 -9.76 -7.15 5.83
C GLN A 329 -8.30 -7.40 5.46
N SER A 330 -7.67 -6.44 4.76
CA SER A 330 -6.29 -6.57 4.30
C SER A 330 -5.31 -5.98 5.31
N ASP A 331 -4.82 -6.82 6.23
CA ASP A 331 -3.80 -6.40 7.18
C ASP A 331 -2.48 -6.04 6.47
N THR A 332 -2.13 -4.76 6.45
CA THR A 332 -0.76 -4.29 6.19
C THR A 332 -0.58 -2.93 6.87
N PRO A 333 0.21 -2.84 7.95
CA PRO A 333 0.62 -1.57 8.55
C PRO A 333 1.63 -0.82 7.66
N PRO A 334 1.72 0.52 7.72
CA PRO A 334 2.95 1.24 7.41
C PRO A 334 4.14 0.78 8.28
N ASP A 335 5.36 0.96 7.76
CA ASP A 335 6.58 0.39 8.33
C ASP A 335 7.28 1.37 9.31
N THR A 336 7.30 1.02 10.61
CA THR A 336 8.20 1.62 11.61
C THR A 336 9.04 0.51 12.28
N PRO A 337 10.36 0.47 12.09
CA PRO A 337 11.20 -0.59 12.65
C PRO A 337 11.60 -0.32 14.10
N LEU A 338 11.14 -1.15 15.04
CA LEU A 338 11.65 -1.18 16.41
C LEU A 338 12.81 -2.18 16.54
N HIS A 339 13.78 -1.83 17.39
CA HIS A 339 14.99 -2.62 17.63
C HIS A 339 15.14 -2.87 19.14
N GLN A 340 15.01 -4.13 19.57
CA GLN A 340 15.28 -4.54 20.95
C GLN A 340 16.24 -5.73 20.97
N LYS A 341 17.39 -5.55 21.62
CA LYS A 341 18.22 -6.66 22.11
C LYS A 341 17.74 -7.00 23.51
N HIS A 342 17.32 -8.25 23.75
CA HIS A 342 17.25 -8.77 25.10
C HIS A 342 18.65 -9.19 25.56
N THR A 343 19.11 -8.62 26.68
CA THR A 343 20.09 -9.25 27.56
C THR A 343 19.35 -9.86 28.74
N ALA A 344 19.67 -11.12 29.08
CA ALA A 344 19.01 -11.83 30.16
C ALA A 344 19.52 -11.41 31.55
N GLY A 345 18.63 -11.41 32.52
CA GLY A 345 18.93 -11.27 33.94
C GLY A 345 17.81 -11.91 34.75
N ALA A 346 18.13 -12.94 35.53
CA ALA A 346 17.15 -13.73 36.29
C ALA A 346 17.29 -13.45 37.80
N ILE A 347 16.16 -13.44 38.51
CA ILE A 347 16.01 -13.63 39.97
C ILE A 347 14.58 -14.10 40.25
N VAL A 348 14.40 -14.95 41.26
CA VAL A 348 13.19 -15.76 41.57
C VAL A 348 13.24 -16.09 43.08
N PRO A 349 12.13 -16.35 43.82
CA PRO A 349 10.79 -15.76 43.83
C PRO A 349 10.43 -15.19 45.24
N GLY A 350 9.16 -14.85 45.50
CA GLY A 350 8.60 -14.64 46.84
C GLY A 350 7.10 -14.93 46.88
N GLY A 351 6.56 -15.45 48.00
CA GLY A 351 5.15 -15.82 48.14
C GLY A 351 4.19 -14.63 48.15
N GLY A 352 2.86 -14.80 48.11
CA GLY A 352 2.07 -16.03 48.21
C GLY A 352 0.89 -15.82 49.17
N GLY A 353 -0.34 -16.15 48.75
CA GLY A 353 -1.54 -15.96 49.58
C GLY A 353 -2.85 -16.18 48.82
N THR A 354 -3.52 -17.31 49.09
CA THR A 354 -4.82 -17.68 48.51
C THR A 354 -5.84 -17.97 49.61
N MET A 355 -6.95 -17.23 49.63
CA MET A 355 -8.28 -17.53 50.19
C MET A 355 -9.19 -16.32 49.85
N GLY A 356 -10.51 -16.41 49.68
CA GLY A 356 -11.42 -17.57 49.69
C GLY A 356 -12.62 -17.33 48.76
N MET A 357 -13.67 -18.16 48.81
CA MET A 357 -14.74 -18.26 47.79
C MET A 357 -16.13 -18.38 48.43
N GLU A 358 -17.20 -18.23 47.63
CA GLU A 358 -18.64 -18.45 47.94
C GLU A 358 -19.30 -17.34 48.81
N GLY A 359 -20.60 -17.03 48.72
CA GLY A 359 -21.71 -17.46 47.84
C GLY A 359 -22.84 -16.38 47.85
N ALA A 360 -23.65 -16.18 46.81
CA ALA A 360 -24.79 -16.99 46.34
C ALA A 360 -26.19 -16.53 46.87
N CYS A 361 -26.94 -15.86 45.98
CA CYS A 361 -28.41 -15.65 45.81
C CYS A 361 -29.44 -15.90 46.95
N LEU A 362 -30.48 -15.03 47.05
CA LEU A 362 -31.89 -15.34 46.65
C LEU A 362 -32.91 -14.18 46.85
N ASP A 363 -34.10 -14.32 46.25
CA ASP A 363 -35.26 -13.38 46.21
C ASP A 363 -36.06 -13.22 47.53
N ASP A 364 -36.91 -12.17 47.64
CA ASP A 364 -38.39 -12.32 47.54
C ASP A 364 -39.21 -10.97 47.41
N ARG A 365 -39.91 -10.82 46.28
CA ARG A 365 -41.38 -10.55 46.12
C ARG A 365 -42.18 -9.29 46.60
N ARG A 366 -43.21 -8.98 45.77
CA ARG A 366 -44.58 -8.41 46.03
C ARG A 366 -44.69 -6.87 46.28
N GLN A 367 -45.79 -6.15 45.98
CA GLN A 367 -47.09 -6.47 45.31
C GLN A 367 -47.83 -5.19 44.79
N ASP A 368 -48.76 -5.36 43.82
CA ASP A 368 -49.97 -4.55 43.48
C ASP A 368 -49.85 -3.03 43.14
N GLY A 369 -50.77 -2.38 42.41
CA GLY A 369 -51.92 -2.86 41.61
C GLY A 369 -53.00 -1.77 41.32
N ASN A 370 -53.57 -1.78 40.10
CA ASN A 370 -54.70 -0.95 39.57
C ASN A 370 -54.46 0.58 39.41
N GLY A 371 -55.19 1.30 38.54
CA GLY A 371 -56.34 0.92 37.67
C GLY A 371 -56.43 1.73 36.35
N ALA A 372 -57.51 1.56 35.58
CA ALA A 372 -57.66 2.01 34.18
C ALA A 372 -59.03 2.73 33.92
N GLU A 373 -59.53 2.72 32.67
CA GLU A 373 -60.80 3.32 32.15
C GLU A 373 -60.72 4.85 31.95
N ASP A 374 -61.29 5.52 30.93
CA ASP A 374 -61.97 5.14 29.65
C ASP A 374 -61.76 6.34 28.64
N ILE A 375 -62.23 6.47 27.38
CA ILE A 375 -63.28 5.85 26.54
C ILE A 375 -62.78 5.69 25.07
N GLN A 376 -63.33 4.71 24.36
CA GLN A 376 -63.07 4.33 22.96
C GLN A 376 -63.85 5.14 21.90
N GLN A 377 -63.33 5.24 20.65
CA GLN A 377 -64.18 5.37 19.45
C GLN A 377 -63.47 4.93 18.15
N ASP A 378 -64.00 3.89 17.51
CA ASP A 378 -63.45 3.28 16.29
C ASP A 378 -64.16 3.75 15.01
N VAL A 379 -63.43 3.76 13.88
CA VAL A 379 -63.99 3.51 12.54
C VAL A 379 -62.95 2.68 11.76
N GLU A 380 -63.41 1.61 11.10
CA GLU A 380 -62.58 0.60 10.44
C GLU A 380 -62.32 0.86 8.94
N PHE A 381 -61.21 0.29 8.45
CA PHE A 381 -60.88 -0.13 7.07
C PHE A 381 -61.23 0.76 5.86
N LEU A 382 -60.20 1.06 5.05
CA LEU A 382 -59.92 0.22 3.87
C LEU A 382 -58.44 0.32 3.45
N GLU A 383 -57.96 -0.71 2.75
CA GLU A 383 -56.55 -0.88 2.34
C GLU A 383 -56.32 -0.42 0.89
N GLU A 384 -55.13 0.08 0.58
CA GLU A 384 -54.55 -0.01 -0.76
C GLU A 384 -53.01 -0.06 -0.65
N GLU A 385 -52.39 -1.17 -1.06
CA GLU A 385 -50.93 -1.37 -0.97
C GLU A 385 -50.19 -0.62 -2.09
N VAL A 386 -49.09 0.07 -1.75
CA VAL A 386 -48.04 0.44 -2.72
C VAL A 386 -46.66 0.13 -2.13
N ASP A 387 -45.88 -0.61 -2.92
CA ASP A 387 -44.57 -1.22 -2.64
C ASP A 387 -43.60 -0.36 -1.80
N GLY A 388 -42.99 -0.97 -0.79
CA GLY A 388 -42.23 -0.30 0.26
C GLY A 388 -40.75 -0.11 -0.07
N GLY A 389 -40.31 1.14 -0.23
CA GLY A 389 -38.89 1.49 -0.23
C GLY A 389 -38.36 1.79 1.18
N ASP A 390 -37.27 1.15 1.58
CA ASP A 390 -36.56 1.44 2.85
C ASP A 390 -36.10 2.90 2.92
N GLY A 391 -36.88 3.74 3.60
CA GLY A 391 -36.62 5.17 3.81
C GLY A 391 -36.78 5.54 5.28
N ILE A 392 -35.68 5.90 5.93
CA ILE A 392 -35.70 6.47 7.29
C ILE A 392 -36.53 7.78 7.25
N PRO A 393 -37.52 7.97 8.15
CA PRO A 393 -38.41 9.13 8.10
C PRO A 393 -37.66 10.47 8.30
N PRO A 394 -38.20 11.59 7.78
CA PRO A 394 -37.59 12.89 7.91
C PRO A 394 -37.49 13.34 9.38
N LEU A 395 -36.40 14.05 9.71
CA LEU A 395 -36.17 14.61 11.05
C LEU A 395 -37.31 15.57 11.47
N PRO A 396 -37.68 15.62 12.76
CA PRO A 396 -38.69 16.56 13.25
C PRO A 396 -38.37 18.02 12.91
N LEU A 397 -39.39 18.78 12.50
CA LEU A 397 -39.25 20.19 12.15
C LEU A 397 -38.89 21.06 13.36
N LYS A 398 -37.96 22.00 13.17
CA LYS A 398 -37.36 22.86 14.21
C LYS A 398 -38.40 23.48 15.15
N SER A 399 -38.46 23.00 16.39
CA SER A 399 -39.06 23.73 17.51
C SER A 399 -38.12 24.87 17.96
N ARG A 400 -38.70 25.95 18.50
CA ARG A 400 -37.92 27.08 19.04
C ARG A 400 -37.27 26.68 20.38
N LEU A 401 -36.06 27.18 20.63
CA LEU A 401 -35.37 27.08 21.91
C LEU A 401 -36.27 27.52 23.08
N PRO A 402 -36.56 26.64 24.06
CA PRO A 402 -37.06 27.05 25.37
C PRO A 402 -35.95 27.71 26.20
N PRO A 403 -36.28 28.47 27.25
CA PRO A 403 -35.28 28.94 28.22
C PRO A 403 -34.64 27.77 28.97
N LEU A 404 -33.33 27.86 29.25
CA LEU A 404 -32.59 26.89 30.06
C LEU A 404 -33.08 26.91 31.52
N HIS A 405 -34.06 26.07 31.84
CA HIS A 405 -34.45 25.81 33.23
C HIS A 405 -33.54 24.73 33.83
N HIS A 406 -32.72 25.13 34.80
CA HIS A 406 -31.82 24.22 35.51
C HIS A 406 -32.57 23.09 36.21
N SER A 407 -32.11 21.85 35.98
CA SER A 407 -32.19 20.73 36.92
C SER A 407 -30.75 20.34 37.31
N PRO A 408 -30.51 19.81 38.53
CA PRO A 408 -29.15 19.61 39.03
C PRO A 408 -28.40 18.57 38.20
N ALA A 409 -27.17 18.91 37.80
CA ALA A 409 -26.30 18.00 37.07
C ALA A 409 -25.82 16.84 37.97
N PRO A 410 -25.64 15.62 37.41
CA PRO A 410 -24.86 14.58 38.09
C PRO A 410 -23.40 15.02 38.23
N ASP A 411 -22.70 14.48 39.23
CA ASP A 411 -21.34 14.90 39.57
C ASP A 411 -20.33 14.65 38.41
N MET A 412 -19.81 15.75 37.84
CA MET A 412 -18.81 15.74 36.76
C MET A 412 -17.37 15.90 37.28
N SER A 413 -17.10 15.59 38.55
CA SER A 413 -15.76 15.57 39.17
C SER A 413 -14.69 14.72 38.45
N TRP A 414 -15.09 13.89 37.47
CA TRP A 414 -14.22 13.04 36.66
C TRP A 414 -13.76 13.66 35.33
N LEU A 415 -14.13 14.91 35.03
CA LEU A 415 -13.55 15.66 33.91
C LEU A 415 -12.13 16.14 34.26
N PRO A 416 -11.08 15.75 33.51
CA PRO A 416 -9.77 16.39 33.65
C PRO A 416 -9.87 17.83 33.13
N GLY A 417 -9.98 18.77 34.07
CA GLY A 417 -10.23 20.19 33.78
C GLY A 417 -10.76 20.99 34.98
N THR A 418 -11.33 20.36 36.01
CA THR A 418 -11.77 21.03 37.25
C THR A 418 -10.67 21.17 38.31
N THR A 419 -9.45 21.49 37.86
CA THR A 419 -8.40 22.10 38.68
C THR A 419 -7.95 23.38 37.98
N THR A 420 -7.55 24.40 38.74
CA THR A 420 -7.06 25.67 38.18
C THR A 420 -5.65 25.53 37.62
N GLU A 421 -5.51 24.74 36.57
CA GLU A 421 -4.34 24.83 35.69
C GLU A 421 -4.39 26.18 34.98
N THR A 422 -3.29 26.95 35.09
CA THR A 422 -3.05 28.10 34.23
C THR A 422 -3.19 27.67 32.78
N ALA A 423 -4.19 28.20 32.07
CA ALA A 423 -4.56 27.78 30.72
C ALA A 423 -3.31 27.57 29.85
N ALA A 424 -3.03 26.30 29.54
CA ALA A 424 -1.73 25.91 29.01
C ALA A 424 -1.42 26.69 27.74
N LEU A 425 -0.34 27.47 27.80
CA LEU A 425 0.12 28.27 26.66
C LEU A 425 0.47 27.31 25.52
N SER A 426 -0.10 27.57 24.35
CA SER A 426 0.13 26.75 23.15
C SER A 426 1.63 26.57 22.90
N VAL A 427 2.01 25.33 22.56
CA VAL A 427 3.39 25.02 22.13
C VAL A 427 3.81 25.78 20.86
N HIS A 428 2.86 26.44 20.18
CA HIS A 428 3.07 27.34 19.05
C HIS A 428 2.87 28.81 19.47
N ALA A 429 3.69 29.27 20.42
CA ALA A 429 3.67 30.65 20.91
C ALA A 429 4.38 31.67 19.99
N ALA A 430 4.19 32.96 20.27
CA ALA A 430 4.80 34.09 19.56
C ALA A 430 6.24 34.40 20.03
N GLU A 431 7.04 33.36 20.23
CA GLU A 431 8.42 33.53 20.72
C GLU A 431 9.31 34.24 19.69
N PRO A 432 10.18 35.18 20.09
CA PRO A 432 11.15 35.81 19.21
C PRO A 432 12.09 34.78 18.58
N GLY A 433 12.11 34.70 17.24
CA GLY A 433 12.89 33.69 16.52
C GLY A 433 12.24 33.29 15.19
N GLY A 434 12.65 32.15 14.66
CA GLY A 434 12.30 31.72 13.29
C GLY A 434 13.06 32.51 12.22
N MET A 435 12.54 32.49 11.00
CA MET A 435 13.11 33.14 9.82
C MET A 435 12.10 34.12 9.22
N SER A 436 12.57 35.28 8.76
CA SER A 436 11.79 36.10 7.82
C SER A 436 11.56 35.34 6.51
N VAL A 437 10.65 35.79 5.65
CA VAL A 437 10.46 35.12 4.33
C VAL A 437 11.74 35.18 3.49
N GLN A 438 12.47 36.29 3.56
CA GLN A 438 13.75 36.49 2.89
C GLN A 438 14.80 35.47 3.41
N ASP A 439 14.89 35.30 4.73
CA ASP A 439 15.78 34.30 5.34
C ASP A 439 15.34 32.87 5.02
N LEU A 440 14.04 32.60 4.93
CA LEU A 440 13.48 31.30 4.54
C LEU A 440 13.90 30.92 3.11
N VAL A 441 13.84 31.87 2.17
CA VAL A 441 14.33 31.67 0.79
C VAL A 441 15.83 31.40 0.79
N GLN A 442 16.63 32.16 1.55
CA GLN A 442 18.07 31.93 1.64
C GLN A 442 18.41 30.60 2.33
N HIS A 443 17.63 30.19 3.34
CA HIS A 443 17.74 28.89 3.98
C HIS A 443 17.50 27.77 2.96
N VAL A 444 16.40 27.81 2.20
CA VAL A 444 16.08 26.78 1.19
C VAL A 444 17.12 26.76 0.07
N LYS A 445 17.55 27.91 -0.45
CA LYS A 445 18.61 28.01 -1.47
C LYS A 445 19.96 27.45 -0.97
N ARG A 446 20.32 27.71 0.31
CA ARG A 446 21.56 27.21 0.94
C ARG A 446 21.52 25.72 1.24
N LYS A 447 20.39 25.20 1.75
CA LYS A 447 20.21 23.77 2.11
C LYS A 447 19.99 22.88 0.88
N LYS A 448 19.26 23.38 -0.12
CA LYS A 448 18.72 22.61 -1.27
C LYS A 448 17.82 21.44 -0.82
N LYS A 449 17.28 20.67 -1.78
CA LYS A 449 16.46 19.46 -1.47
C LYS A 449 17.16 18.55 -0.45
N LYS A 450 18.46 18.30 -0.62
CA LYS A 450 19.28 17.41 0.25
C LYS A 450 19.40 17.89 1.70
N GLY A 451 19.59 19.18 1.94
CA GLY A 451 19.70 19.72 3.29
C GLY A 451 18.36 19.84 4.03
N ILE A 452 17.25 19.96 3.30
CA ILE A 452 15.89 19.88 3.88
C ILE A 452 15.50 18.41 4.14
N TYR A 453 15.91 17.48 3.27
CA TYR A 453 15.80 16.04 3.53
C TYR A 453 16.56 15.63 4.80
N GLN A 454 17.81 16.09 4.96
CA GLN A 454 18.60 15.83 6.18
C GLN A 454 17.92 16.37 7.44
N GLU A 455 17.30 17.54 7.36
CA GLU A 455 16.56 18.14 8.48
C GLU A 455 15.28 17.37 8.83
N TYR A 456 14.56 16.86 7.83
CA TYR A 456 13.47 15.92 8.06
C TYR A 456 13.97 14.61 8.69
N GLU A 457 15.12 14.09 8.25
CA GLU A 457 15.75 12.90 8.81
C GLU A 457 16.30 13.07 10.23
N GLU A 458 16.50 14.30 10.70
CA GLU A 458 16.74 14.59 12.12
C GLU A 458 15.43 14.41 12.90
N ILE A 459 14.37 15.13 12.51
CA ILE A 459 13.04 15.09 13.15
C ILE A 459 12.43 13.67 13.14
N ARG A 460 12.69 12.88 12.09
CA ARG A 460 12.19 11.51 11.97
C ARG A 460 12.86 10.53 12.93
N LYS A 461 14.09 10.82 13.39
CA LYS A 461 14.84 9.99 14.34
C LYS A 461 14.55 10.33 15.80
N GLU A 462 13.98 11.51 16.06
CA GLU A 462 13.50 11.87 17.39
C GLU A 462 12.36 10.92 17.80
N PRO A 463 12.49 10.18 18.92
CA PRO A 463 11.42 9.30 19.40
C PRO A 463 10.21 10.14 19.84
N PRO A 464 8.98 9.62 19.75
CA PRO A 464 7.82 10.28 20.32
C PRO A 464 7.98 10.48 21.83
N ASP A 465 7.72 11.69 22.31
CA ASP A 465 7.76 12.03 23.73
C ASP A 465 6.38 11.71 24.35
N GLY A 466 6.27 10.52 24.94
CA GLY A 466 5.02 10.02 25.53
C GLY A 466 4.85 8.50 25.39
N THR A 467 3.64 8.03 25.69
CA THR A 467 3.26 6.61 25.72
C THR A 467 2.12 6.31 24.74
N PHE A 468 1.84 5.04 24.49
CA PHE A 468 0.85 4.59 23.49
C PHE A 468 -0.01 3.44 24.02
N ASP A 469 -0.17 3.34 25.33
CA ASP A 469 -0.60 2.12 26.00
C ASP A 469 -2.11 1.91 25.87
N TYR A 470 -2.92 2.99 25.85
CA TYR A 470 -4.33 2.90 25.45
C TYR A 470 -4.47 2.52 23.98
N SER A 471 -3.60 3.05 23.11
CA SER A 471 -3.57 2.73 21.67
C SER A 471 -3.11 1.30 21.38
N LYS A 472 -2.27 0.71 22.26
CA LYS A 472 -1.75 -0.66 22.15
C LYS A 472 -2.67 -1.71 22.76
N LYS A 473 -3.52 -1.34 23.74
CA LYS A 473 -4.43 -2.25 24.45
C LYS A 473 -5.19 -3.13 23.45
N ALA A 474 -5.18 -4.45 23.69
CA ALA A 474 -5.65 -5.43 22.71
C ALA A 474 -7.09 -5.20 22.23
N SER A 475 -7.99 -4.75 23.12
CA SER A 475 -9.36 -4.39 22.79
C SER A 475 -9.46 -3.12 21.92
N ASN A 476 -8.57 -2.14 22.10
CA ASN A 476 -8.54 -0.89 21.31
C ASN A 476 -7.90 -1.06 19.93
N GLN A 477 -7.04 -2.06 19.73
CA GLN A 477 -6.35 -2.29 18.45
C GLN A 477 -7.31 -2.40 17.27
N ILE A 478 -8.51 -2.96 17.46
CA ILE A 478 -9.52 -3.09 16.40
C ILE A 478 -10.03 -1.74 15.89
N LYS A 479 -9.93 -0.66 16.70
CA LYS A 479 -10.31 0.71 16.34
C LYS A 479 -9.18 1.46 15.60
N ASN A 480 -7.95 0.95 15.59
CA ASN A 480 -6.85 1.50 14.80
C ASN A 480 -6.98 1.08 13.31
N ARG A 481 -6.82 2.03 12.38
CA ARG A 481 -6.71 1.73 10.93
C ARG A 481 -5.35 1.13 10.56
N TYR A 482 -4.34 1.45 11.35
CA TYR A 482 -2.94 1.08 11.16
C TYR A 482 -2.34 0.78 12.54
N SER A 483 -1.77 -0.42 12.75
CA SER A 483 -1.28 -0.86 14.07
C SER A 483 0.03 -0.18 14.51
N ASP A 484 0.66 0.58 13.61
CA ASP A 484 1.85 1.40 13.81
C ASP A 484 1.53 2.89 14.04
N VAL A 485 0.40 3.40 13.50
CA VAL A 485 -0.01 4.81 13.66
C VAL A 485 -0.96 4.96 14.84
N LEU A 486 -0.37 5.06 16.02
CA LEU A 486 -1.04 5.14 17.31
C LEU A 486 -1.16 6.59 17.82
N CYS A 487 -2.18 6.93 18.60
CA CYS A 487 -2.22 8.22 19.31
C CYS A 487 -1.45 8.15 20.64
N LEU A 488 -0.82 9.26 21.02
CA LEU A 488 -0.14 9.39 22.31
C LEU A 488 -1.16 9.50 23.45
N ASP A 489 -0.95 8.77 24.53
CA ASP A 489 -1.91 8.73 25.66
C ASP A 489 -2.12 10.11 26.30
N GLN A 490 -1.07 10.93 26.32
CA GLN A 490 -1.03 12.28 26.88
C GLN A 490 -1.94 13.28 26.14
N SER A 491 -2.17 13.03 24.85
CA SER A 491 -2.89 13.92 23.92
C SER A 491 -4.22 13.38 23.43
N ARG A 492 -4.54 12.10 23.75
CA ARG A 492 -5.62 11.38 23.09
C ARG A 492 -6.96 12.07 23.37
N VAL A 493 -7.82 12.13 22.37
CA VAL A 493 -9.22 12.49 22.65
C VAL A 493 -9.83 11.31 23.39
N ARG A 494 -10.26 11.55 24.63
CA ARG A 494 -10.96 10.60 25.48
C ARG A 494 -12.45 10.85 25.32
N LEU A 495 -13.20 9.83 24.92
CA LEU A 495 -14.66 9.91 24.84
C LEU A 495 -15.27 9.65 26.22
N CYS A 496 -16.45 10.21 26.48
CA CYS A 496 -17.23 9.83 27.67
C CYS A 496 -17.54 8.33 27.63
N PRO A 497 -17.15 7.52 28.63
CA PRO A 497 -17.46 6.09 28.65
C PRO A 497 -18.96 5.83 28.51
N LEU A 498 -19.32 4.76 27.82
CA LEU A 498 -20.72 4.34 27.69
C LEU A 498 -21.10 3.52 28.92
N ASN A 499 -22.35 3.61 29.37
CA ASN A 499 -22.89 2.88 30.53
C ASN A 499 -23.08 1.36 30.28
N ASN A 500 -22.24 0.76 29.43
CA ASN A 500 -22.16 -0.68 29.22
C ASN A 500 -20.87 -1.18 29.86
N GLU A 501 -20.97 -1.85 31.00
CA GLU A 501 -19.80 -2.27 31.81
C GLU A 501 -18.85 -3.21 31.03
N ASP A 502 -19.35 -3.89 29.99
CA ASP A 502 -18.56 -4.77 29.12
C ASP A 502 -17.71 -4.05 28.04
N ASP A 503 -17.97 -2.77 27.71
CA ASP A 503 -17.20 -2.06 26.65
C ASP A 503 -16.03 -1.23 27.21
N GLU A 504 -14.95 -1.95 27.54
CA GLU A 504 -13.64 -1.36 27.88
C GLU A 504 -12.98 -0.52 26.76
N THR A 505 -13.59 -0.41 25.57
CA THR A 505 -13.11 0.41 24.44
C THR A 505 -13.90 1.70 24.26
N SER A 506 -14.94 1.92 25.06
CA SER A 506 -15.89 3.02 24.89
C SER A 506 -15.29 4.41 25.08
N ASP A 507 -14.13 4.53 25.75
CA ASP A 507 -13.40 5.80 25.97
C ASP A 507 -12.36 6.12 24.86
N TYR A 508 -12.10 5.19 23.93
CA TYR A 508 -10.98 5.25 23.01
C TYR A 508 -11.37 5.53 21.55
N ILE A 509 -10.71 6.55 20.98
CA ILE A 509 -10.63 6.82 19.54
C ILE A 509 -9.18 7.20 19.17
N ASN A 510 -8.70 6.78 18.00
CA ASN A 510 -7.37 7.17 17.50
C ASN A 510 -7.39 8.60 16.95
N ALA A 511 -7.46 9.55 17.87
CA ALA A 511 -7.41 10.99 17.66
C ALA A 511 -6.54 11.63 18.75
N SER A 512 -5.82 12.70 18.40
CA SER A 512 -5.07 13.54 19.36
C SER A 512 -5.57 14.97 19.27
N PHE A 513 -5.68 15.66 20.39
CA PHE A 513 -5.69 17.13 20.38
C PHE A 513 -4.35 17.66 19.86
N MET A 514 -4.38 18.82 19.20
CA MET A 514 -3.18 19.57 18.83
C MET A 514 -3.42 21.06 18.95
N ASP A 515 -2.37 21.80 19.25
CA ASP A 515 -2.37 23.25 19.35
C ASP A 515 -2.31 23.90 17.97
N GLY A 516 -2.88 25.09 17.90
CA GLY A 516 -2.68 26.06 16.83
C GLY A 516 -1.84 27.23 17.33
N TYR A 517 -1.50 28.14 16.44
CA TYR A 517 -0.72 29.33 16.81
C TYR A 517 -1.45 30.14 17.91
N LYS A 518 -0.76 30.40 19.03
CA LYS A 518 -1.29 31.01 20.27
C LYS A 518 -2.52 30.32 20.93
N ARG A 519 -2.97 29.15 20.45
CA ARG A 519 -4.23 28.52 20.89
C ARG A 519 -4.06 27.04 21.19
N SER A 520 -4.25 26.65 22.45
CA SER A 520 -4.27 25.24 22.84
C SER A 520 -5.50 24.52 22.29
N ASN A 521 -5.36 23.23 21.97
CA ASN A 521 -6.43 22.37 21.43
C ASN A 521 -7.18 22.98 20.22
N ALA A 522 -6.49 23.68 19.31
CA ALA A 522 -7.10 24.26 18.11
C ALA A 522 -7.57 23.20 17.09
N TYR A 523 -6.98 22.01 17.14
CA TYR A 523 -7.30 20.89 16.25
C TYR A 523 -7.55 19.59 17.01
N ILE A 524 -8.27 18.69 16.35
CA ILE A 524 -8.24 17.24 16.63
C ILE A 524 -7.69 16.54 15.40
N ALA A 525 -6.48 15.98 15.49
CA ALA A 525 -5.85 15.21 14.44
C ALA A 525 -6.21 13.73 14.57
N THR A 526 -6.95 13.19 13.59
CA THR A 526 -7.51 11.82 13.64
C THR A 526 -7.28 11.03 12.36
N GLN A 527 -7.34 9.70 12.46
CA GLN A 527 -7.35 8.81 11.29
C GLN A 527 -8.64 8.96 10.47
N GLY A 528 -8.67 8.47 9.23
CA GLY A 528 -9.91 8.35 8.48
C GLY A 528 -10.83 7.31 9.13
N PRO A 529 -12.07 7.65 9.57
CA PRO A 529 -12.92 6.72 10.33
C PRO A 529 -13.10 5.34 9.68
N LEU A 530 -13.11 4.29 10.49
CA LEU A 530 -13.47 2.93 10.08
C LEU A 530 -14.99 2.73 10.27
N PRO A 531 -15.66 1.84 9.53
CA PRO A 531 -17.10 1.59 9.73
C PRO A 531 -17.49 1.29 11.19
N LYS A 532 -16.66 0.52 11.91
CA LYS A 532 -16.87 0.23 13.34
C LYS A 532 -16.59 1.40 14.30
N THR A 533 -16.07 2.52 13.80
CA THR A 533 -15.74 3.73 14.59
C THR A 533 -16.48 4.96 14.06
N PHE A 534 -17.56 4.79 13.28
CA PHE A 534 -18.39 5.93 12.83
C PHE A 534 -19.14 6.56 14.01
N GLY A 535 -19.75 5.76 14.89
CA GLY A 535 -20.38 6.25 16.12
C GLY A 535 -19.37 6.92 17.06
N ASP A 536 -18.19 6.33 17.25
CA ASP A 536 -17.09 6.97 18.03
C ASP A 536 -16.67 8.32 17.44
N PHE A 537 -16.60 8.44 16.11
CA PHE A 537 -16.22 9.68 15.45
C PHE A 537 -17.30 10.77 15.59
N TRP A 538 -18.58 10.44 15.43
CA TRP A 538 -19.66 11.41 15.61
C TRP A 538 -19.88 11.79 17.08
N ARG A 539 -19.66 10.84 17.99
CA ARG A 539 -19.57 11.10 19.44
C ARG A 539 -18.43 12.07 19.77
N MET A 540 -17.24 11.87 19.18
CA MET A 540 -16.12 12.82 19.29
C MET A 540 -16.48 14.22 18.78
N VAL A 541 -17.12 14.32 17.61
CA VAL A 541 -17.58 15.60 17.02
C VAL A 541 -18.60 16.28 17.94
N TRP A 542 -19.50 15.52 18.56
CA TRP A 542 -20.52 16.02 19.48
C TRP A 542 -19.95 16.50 20.82
N GLU A 543 -19.19 15.64 21.52
CA GLU A 543 -18.59 15.93 22.82
C GLU A 543 -17.63 17.12 22.76
N GLN A 544 -16.90 17.26 21.65
CA GLN A 544 -15.90 18.33 21.45
C GLN A 544 -16.46 19.56 20.71
N MET A 545 -17.80 19.68 20.58
CA MET A 545 -18.49 20.84 20.00
C MET A 545 -18.00 21.24 18.58
N VAL A 546 -17.57 20.26 17.78
CA VAL A 546 -16.83 20.50 16.52
C VAL A 546 -17.74 21.09 15.44
N LEU A 547 -17.42 22.31 15.01
CA LEU A 547 -18.15 23.02 13.95
C LEU A 547 -17.56 22.81 12.54
N ILE A 548 -16.32 22.33 12.43
CA ILE A 548 -15.62 22.15 11.15
C ILE A 548 -14.83 20.83 11.12
N ILE A 549 -15.02 20.07 10.04
CA ILE A 549 -14.26 18.86 9.72
C ILE A 549 -13.50 19.09 8.41
N VAL A 550 -12.20 18.77 8.40
CA VAL A 550 -11.27 18.93 7.27
C VAL A 550 -10.74 17.55 6.86
N MET A 551 -11.24 17.04 5.75
CA MET A 551 -10.89 15.75 5.15
C MET A 551 -9.93 15.95 3.98
N THR A 552 -8.68 15.52 4.14
CA THR A 552 -7.61 15.69 3.14
C THR A 552 -7.33 14.44 2.30
N THR A 553 -8.31 13.54 2.17
CA THR A 553 -8.17 12.27 1.42
C THR A 553 -9.50 11.85 0.83
N ARG A 554 -9.48 11.15 -0.32
CA ARG A 554 -10.69 10.47 -0.84
C ARG A 554 -10.93 9.19 -0.02
N VAL A 555 -12.18 8.76 0.13
CA VAL A 555 -12.57 7.48 0.76
C VAL A 555 -11.77 6.30 0.16
N VAL A 556 -11.66 6.26 -1.16
CA VAL A 556 -10.76 5.36 -1.89
C VAL A 556 -9.75 6.16 -2.70
N GLU A 557 -8.47 5.83 -2.56
CA GLU A 557 -7.41 6.28 -3.47
C GLU A 557 -6.76 5.02 -4.05
N ARG A 558 -6.91 4.84 -5.38
CA ARG A 558 -6.37 3.71 -6.17
C ARG A 558 -6.74 2.33 -5.63
N GLY A 559 -8.04 2.11 -5.42
CA GLY A 559 -8.55 0.84 -4.91
C GLY A 559 -8.22 0.56 -3.44
N ARG A 560 -7.41 1.38 -2.75
CA ARG A 560 -7.23 1.28 -1.29
C ARG A 560 -8.12 2.25 -0.55
N VAL A 561 -8.86 1.72 0.43
CA VAL A 561 -9.66 2.49 1.38
C VAL A 561 -8.73 3.30 2.29
N LYS A 562 -8.82 4.63 2.20
CA LYS A 562 -8.09 5.58 3.09
C LYS A 562 -8.97 6.01 4.26
N CYS A 563 -10.27 6.14 4.01
CA CYS A 563 -11.29 6.57 4.95
C CYS A 563 -12.57 5.77 4.65
N GLY A 564 -13.46 5.56 5.63
CA GLY A 564 -14.81 5.09 5.38
C GLY A 564 -15.73 6.21 4.90
N GLN A 565 -16.88 5.86 4.31
CA GLN A 565 -17.94 6.83 4.03
C GLN A 565 -18.74 7.04 5.32
N TYR A 566 -18.33 8.01 6.14
CA TYR A 566 -18.92 8.28 7.48
C TYR A 566 -19.96 9.41 7.48
N TRP A 567 -20.34 9.92 6.31
CA TRP A 567 -21.35 10.97 6.15
C TRP A 567 -22.15 10.76 4.85
N PRO A 568 -23.41 11.25 4.74
CA PRO A 568 -24.18 11.15 3.51
C PRO A 568 -23.53 11.93 2.37
N LEU A 569 -23.39 11.31 1.19
CA LEU A 569 -22.76 11.93 0.01
C LEU A 569 -23.62 12.98 -0.70
N GLU A 570 -24.94 12.81 -0.61
CA GLU A 570 -25.98 13.49 -1.39
C GLU A 570 -26.78 14.45 -0.51
N ALA A 571 -27.08 15.65 -1.02
CA ALA A 571 -27.89 16.63 -0.29
C ALA A 571 -29.35 16.14 -0.13
N GLY A 572 -29.94 16.43 1.02
CA GLY A 572 -31.24 15.92 1.46
C GLY A 572 -31.18 14.56 2.18
N ARG A 573 -30.10 13.78 2.01
CA ARG A 573 -30.00 12.43 2.57
C ARG A 573 -29.52 12.43 4.03
N THR A 574 -30.14 11.59 4.85
CA THR A 574 -29.76 11.29 6.24
C THR A 574 -29.16 9.88 6.33
N GLU A 575 -28.16 9.69 7.19
CA GLU A 575 -27.61 8.38 7.56
C GLU A 575 -27.51 8.28 9.09
N ASP A 576 -27.64 7.05 9.61
CA ASP A 576 -27.57 6.72 11.04
C ASP A 576 -26.18 6.20 11.42
N TYR A 577 -25.64 6.71 12.54
CA TYR A 577 -24.40 6.24 13.14
C TYR A 577 -24.54 6.02 14.67
N GLY A 578 -25.65 5.41 15.10
CA GLY A 578 -25.95 5.07 16.50
C GLY A 578 -26.79 6.16 17.18
N TYR A 579 -26.22 6.87 18.16
CA TYR A 579 -26.90 7.98 18.85
C TYR A 579 -26.99 9.26 18.00
N PHE A 580 -26.61 9.19 16.73
CA PHE A 580 -26.42 10.34 15.85
C PHE A 580 -27.02 10.08 14.46
N LEU A 581 -27.97 10.93 14.08
CA LEU A 581 -28.45 11.04 12.70
C LEU A 581 -27.72 12.22 12.04
N VAL A 582 -27.08 11.96 10.91
CA VAL A 582 -26.34 12.98 10.14
C VAL A 582 -27.06 13.21 8.83
N ARG A 583 -27.54 14.44 8.62
CA ARG A 583 -28.20 14.87 7.38
C ARG A 583 -27.27 15.79 6.60
N ASN A 584 -27.04 15.49 5.32
CA ASN A 584 -26.34 16.40 4.42
C ASN A 584 -27.36 17.40 3.88
N VAL A 585 -27.31 18.66 4.34
CA VAL A 585 -28.32 19.68 4.05
C VAL A 585 -28.05 20.34 2.71
N HIS A 586 -26.79 20.69 2.42
CA HIS A 586 -26.39 21.39 1.20
C HIS A 586 -24.94 21.09 0.81
N ILE A 587 -24.61 21.19 -0.47
CA ILE A 587 -23.28 20.91 -1.02
C ILE A 587 -22.84 22.09 -1.89
N GLU A 588 -21.73 22.72 -1.52
CA GLU A 588 -20.99 23.68 -2.35
C GLU A 588 -19.82 22.96 -3.03
N MET A 589 -19.63 23.18 -4.33
CA MET A 589 -18.55 22.58 -5.13
C MET A 589 -17.57 23.64 -5.59
N PHE A 590 -16.32 23.53 -5.17
CA PHE A 590 -15.20 24.37 -5.59
C PHE A 590 -14.28 23.58 -6.52
N GLN A 591 -13.32 24.26 -7.16
CA GLN A 591 -12.39 23.62 -8.10
C GLN A 591 -11.57 22.51 -7.44
N ASP A 592 -11.06 22.76 -6.24
CA ASP A 592 -10.08 21.91 -5.56
C ASP A 592 -10.63 21.19 -4.31
N PHE A 593 -11.87 21.50 -3.91
CA PHE A 593 -12.54 20.92 -2.74
C PHE A 593 -14.08 20.92 -2.83
N LYS A 594 -14.73 20.08 -2.03
CA LYS A 594 -16.17 20.08 -1.78
C LYS A 594 -16.43 20.54 -0.35
N LEU A 595 -17.46 21.36 -0.13
CA LEU A 595 -17.99 21.68 1.20
C LEU A 595 -19.41 21.08 1.31
N SER A 596 -19.65 20.29 2.34
CA SER A 596 -20.99 19.79 2.69
C SER A 596 -21.41 20.43 4.01
N HIS A 597 -22.60 21.04 4.04
CA HIS A 597 -23.23 21.53 5.27
C HIS A 597 -24.00 20.37 5.88
N LEU A 598 -23.56 19.91 7.04
CA LEU A 598 -24.14 18.76 7.73
C LEU A 598 -24.93 19.23 8.96
N GLU A 599 -26.08 18.62 9.19
CA GLU A 599 -26.83 18.72 10.44
C GLU A 599 -26.64 17.40 11.20
N LEU A 600 -26.15 17.50 12.43
CA LEU A 600 -25.90 16.40 13.35
C LEU A 600 -26.96 16.46 14.45
N PHE A 601 -27.88 15.49 14.46
CA PHE A 601 -28.94 15.36 15.45
C PHE A 601 -28.59 14.24 16.44
N ASN A 602 -28.62 14.54 17.73
CA ASN A 602 -28.40 13.57 18.80
C ASN A 602 -29.76 12.96 19.22
N THR A 603 -29.93 11.66 19.01
CA THR A 603 -31.19 10.95 19.27
C THR A 603 -31.49 10.76 20.77
N GLN A 604 -30.50 10.93 21.64
CA GLN A 604 -30.65 10.83 23.09
C GLN A 604 -31.05 12.16 23.75
N THR A 605 -30.62 13.29 23.20
CA THR A 605 -30.93 14.64 23.76
C THR A 605 -31.99 15.41 22.98
N GLY A 606 -32.25 15.05 21.72
CA GLY A 606 -33.14 15.80 20.83
C GLY A 606 -32.54 17.09 20.28
N GLU A 607 -31.24 17.33 20.48
CA GLU A 607 -30.53 18.53 19.99
C GLU A 607 -30.01 18.32 18.55
N SER A 608 -30.06 19.38 17.73
CA SER A 608 -29.38 19.46 16.42
C SER A 608 -28.25 20.49 16.44
N ARG A 609 -27.15 20.21 15.71
CA ARG A 609 -26.04 21.14 15.49
C ARG A 609 -25.65 21.17 14.00
N GLU A 610 -25.36 22.36 13.48
CA GLU A 610 -24.93 22.57 12.08
C GLU A 610 -23.40 22.66 12.01
N LEU A 611 -22.77 21.93 11.08
CA LEU A 611 -21.30 21.86 10.95
C LEU A 611 -20.83 21.75 9.48
N SER A 612 -19.64 22.28 9.19
CA SER A 612 -19.04 22.34 7.85
C SER A 612 -18.07 21.18 7.60
N HIS A 613 -18.36 20.33 6.62
CA HIS A 613 -17.49 19.23 6.18
C HIS A 613 -16.76 19.58 4.89
N TYR A 614 -15.46 19.82 4.98
CA TYR A 614 -14.57 20.12 3.86
C TYR A 614 -13.84 18.87 3.37
N LEU A 615 -13.97 18.55 2.08
CA LEU A 615 -13.23 17.48 1.41
C LEU A 615 -12.28 18.07 0.36
N TYR A 616 -10.97 18.09 0.66
CA TYR A 616 -9.94 18.51 -0.30
C TYR A 616 -9.70 17.41 -1.35
N MET A 617 -9.86 17.77 -2.63
CA MET A 617 -9.81 16.83 -3.76
C MET A 617 -8.46 16.88 -4.49
N SER A 618 -7.79 18.03 -4.53
CA SER A 618 -6.58 18.23 -5.35
C SER A 618 -5.27 17.75 -4.74
N TRP A 619 -5.29 16.94 -3.67
CA TRP A 619 -4.07 16.27 -3.24
C TRP A 619 -3.69 15.17 -4.26
N PRO A 620 -2.47 15.20 -4.84
CA PRO A 620 -2.08 14.25 -5.85
C PRO A 620 -1.85 12.86 -5.26
N ASP A 621 -2.33 11.89 -6.03
CA ASP A 621 -2.26 10.47 -5.77
C ASP A 621 -0.83 9.95 -5.42
N PHE A 622 0.24 10.57 -5.97
CA PHE A 622 1.63 10.41 -5.53
C PHE A 622 2.18 11.71 -4.95
N GLY A 623 2.95 11.63 -3.87
CA GLY A 623 3.75 12.74 -3.35
C GLY A 623 2.91 13.92 -2.83
N VAL A 624 3.29 15.12 -3.25
CA VAL A 624 2.75 16.42 -2.85
C VAL A 624 2.35 17.25 -4.08
N PRO A 625 1.47 18.26 -3.94
CA PRO A 625 1.17 19.20 -5.02
C PRO A 625 2.43 19.89 -5.60
N LYS A 626 2.43 20.17 -6.92
CA LYS A 626 3.55 20.87 -7.58
C LYS A 626 3.66 22.31 -7.09
N SER A 627 2.56 23.06 -7.15
CA SER A 627 2.37 24.35 -6.48
C SER A 627 1.41 24.19 -5.29
N ALA A 628 1.46 25.13 -4.35
CA ALA A 628 0.68 25.13 -3.13
C ALA A 628 -0.66 25.86 -3.21
N SER A 629 -0.90 26.72 -4.21
CA SER A 629 -2.11 27.58 -4.31
C SER A 629 -3.40 26.87 -3.87
N ALA A 630 -3.78 25.76 -4.50
CA ALA A 630 -5.00 25.02 -4.16
C ALA A 630 -5.12 24.60 -2.68
N MET A 631 -4.00 24.39 -1.97
CA MET A 631 -3.96 24.13 -0.52
C MET A 631 -4.04 25.42 0.30
N LEU A 632 -3.44 26.51 -0.17
CA LEU A 632 -3.51 27.84 0.45
C LEU A 632 -4.92 28.43 0.34
N ASP A 633 -5.50 28.39 -0.86
CA ASP A 633 -6.89 28.78 -1.16
C ASP A 633 -7.88 27.98 -0.29
N PHE A 634 -7.64 26.67 -0.12
CA PHE A 634 -8.41 25.79 0.76
C PHE A 634 -8.25 26.14 2.25
N GLN A 635 -7.03 26.35 2.73
CA GLN A 635 -6.76 26.71 4.13
C GLN A 635 -7.35 28.08 4.47
N ALA A 636 -7.23 29.07 3.59
CA ALA A 636 -7.84 30.39 3.74
C ALA A 636 -9.38 30.29 3.86
N HIS A 637 -10.03 29.47 3.02
CA HIS A 637 -11.47 29.26 3.10
C HIS A 637 -11.89 28.54 4.41
N VAL A 638 -11.10 27.59 4.92
CA VAL A 638 -11.35 26.95 6.22
C VAL A 638 -11.20 27.96 7.37
N LYS A 639 -10.13 28.77 7.36
CA LYS A 639 -9.86 29.82 8.36
C LYS A 639 -10.96 30.89 8.38
N GLN A 640 -11.43 31.33 7.21
CA GLN A 640 -12.57 32.25 7.09
C GLN A 640 -13.87 31.64 7.64
N ARG A 641 -14.17 30.37 7.32
CA ARG A 641 -15.36 29.67 7.85
C ARG A 641 -15.26 29.52 9.38
N GLN A 642 -14.07 29.23 9.91
CA GLN A 642 -13.84 29.18 11.34
C GLN A 642 -14.16 30.52 11.99
N GLU A 643 -13.60 31.62 11.50
CA GLU A 643 -13.87 32.94 12.07
C GLU A 643 -15.36 33.32 12.04
N PHE A 644 -16.07 33.00 10.94
CA PHE A 644 -17.52 33.18 10.85
C PHE A 644 -18.30 32.36 11.89
N SER A 645 -17.96 31.07 12.03
CA SER A 645 -18.57 30.19 13.04
C SER A 645 -18.30 30.69 14.47
N LEU A 646 -17.09 31.17 14.76
CA LEU A 646 -16.76 31.75 16.08
C LEU A 646 -17.58 33.01 16.38
N ARG A 647 -17.68 33.94 15.42
CA ARG A 647 -18.50 35.15 15.55
C ARG A 647 -20.00 34.86 15.76
N THR A 648 -20.46 33.67 15.38
CA THR A 648 -21.85 33.22 15.57
C THR A 648 -22.04 32.46 16.89
N LEU A 649 -20.96 31.90 17.47
CA LEU A 649 -20.98 31.10 18.70
C LEU A 649 -20.79 31.93 19.98
N TYR A 650 -20.20 33.13 19.88
CA TYR A 650 -20.15 34.10 20.98
C TYR A 650 -21.44 34.93 21.04
N PRO A 651 -21.96 35.26 22.23
CA PRO A 651 -21.32 35.14 23.55
C PRO A 651 -21.46 33.76 24.24
N ASP A 652 -22.26 32.84 23.70
CA ASP A 652 -22.68 31.61 24.38
C ASP A 652 -21.56 30.56 24.56
N TRP A 653 -20.42 30.71 23.89
CA TRP A 653 -19.27 29.83 24.02
C TRP A 653 -18.55 29.97 25.37
N THR A 654 -18.58 28.90 26.18
CA THR A 654 -17.95 28.80 27.50
C THR A 654 -16.61 28.06 27.54
N GLY A 655 -16.17 27.49 26.41
CA GLY A 655 -14.90 26.74 26.31
C GLY A 655 -13.66 27.62 26.02
N PRO A 656 -12.53 27.00 25.60
CA PRO A 656 -11.27 27.72 25.37
C PRO A 656 -11.36 28.92 24.42
N PRO A 657 -10.54 29.98 24.62
CA PRO A 657 -10.47 31.12 23.71
C PRO A 657 -10.19 30.72 22.26
N GLY A 658 -10.94 31.30 21.32
CA GLY A 658 -10.88 30.92 19.91
C GLY A 658 -11.73 29.69 19.55
N GLY A 659 -12.54 29.17 20.48
CA GLY A 659 -13.64 28.24 20.19
C GLY A 659 -13.29 26.76 20.14
N PRO A 660 -14.21 25.92 19.61
CA PRO A 660 -14.03 24.48 19.52
C PRO A 660 -12.97 24.06 18.49
N PRO A 661 -12.34 22.88 18.66
CA PRO A 661 -11.33 22.36 17.75
C PRO A 661 -11.87 22.11 16.32
N VAL A 662 -10.99 22.24 15.33
CA VAL A 662 -11.23 21.73 13.96
C VAL A 662 -10.76 20.29 13.89
N VAL A 663 -11.63 19.36 13.49
CA VAL A 663 -11.22 17.97 13.23
C VAL A 663 -10.49 17.93 11.89
N VAL A 664 -9.20 17.59 11.88
CA VAL A 664 -8.39 17.49 10.67
C VAL A 664 -7.94 16.04 10.47
N HIS A 665 -8.37 15.41 9.38
CA HIS A 665 -8.08 14.01 9.12
C HIS A 665 -7.57 13.74 7.70
N CYS A 666 -6.88 12.61 7.56
CA CYS A 666 -6.46 12.06 6.28
C CYS A 666 -6.70 10.55 6.31
N SER A 667 -5.78 9.74 5.78
CA SER A 667 -5.82 8.28 5.95
C SER A 667 -5.46 7.90 7.40
N ALA A 668 -4.33 8.40 7.92
CA ALA A 668 -3.73 7.98 9.19
C ALA A 668 -3.67 9.10 10.26
N GLY A 669 -4.13 10.31 9.94
CA GLY A 669 -4.09 11.45 10.86
C GLY A 669 -2.70 12.02 11.13
N ILE A 670 -1.72 11.82 10.23
CA ILE A 670 -0.32 12.27 10.43
C ILE A 670 0.30 13.00 9.22
N GLY A 671 0.15 12.49 8.00
CA GLY A 671 0.82 13.04 6.81
C GLY A 671 0.20 14.34 6.30
N ARG A 672 -0.92 14.23 5.57
CA ARG A 672 -1.65 15.39 5.02
C ARG A 672 -2.29 16.25 6.12
N THR A 673 -2.79 15.60 7.18
CA THR A 673 -3.22 16.26 8.43
C THR A 673 -2.12 17.15 8.99
N GLY A 674 -0.92 16.59 9.19
CA GLY A 674 0.23 17.35 9.66
C GLY A 674 0.59 18.49 8.70
N THR A 675 0.55 18.25 7.39
CA THR A 675 0.84 19.29 6.39
C THR A 675 -0.14 20.47 6.53
N PHE A 676 -1.44 20.21 6.61
CA PHE A 676 -2.47 21.25 6.76
C PHE A 676 -2.27 22.09 8.03
N CYS A 677 -2.13 21.44 9.19
CA CYS A 677 -1.92 22.14 10.46
C CYS A 677 -0.58 22.89 10.51
N THR A 678 0.51 22.32 9.97
CA THR A 678 1.81 23.02 9.86
C THR A 678 1.69 24.30 9.04
N LEU A 679 0.94 24.28 7.93
CA LEU A 679 0.71 25.47 7.12
C LEU A 679 -0.08 26.52 7.89
N ASP A 680 -1.24 26.17 8.46
CA ASP A 680 -2.06 27.15 9.19
C ASP A 680 -1.29 27.80 10.36
N ILE A 681 -0.54 27.02 11.13
CA ILE A 681 0.31 27.52 12.23
C ILE A 681 1.40 28.46 11.69
N CYS A 682 2.12 28.07 10.62
CA CYS A 682 3.20 28.89 10.07
C CYS A 682 2.67 30.18 9.44
N LEU A 683 1.55 30.13 8.72
CA LEU A 683 0.94 31.29 8.08
C LEU A 683 0.37 32.26 9.12
N SER A 684 -0.34 31.76 10.14
CA SER A 684 -0.85 32.58 11.24
C SER A 684 0.29 33.21 12.09
N ARG A 685 1.46 32.56 12.20
CA ARG A 685 2.66 33.17 12.80
C ARG A 685 3.31 34.23 11.90
N LEU A 686 3.33 34.00 10.59
CA LEU A 686 3.84 34.95 9.59
C LEU A 686 3.01 36.23 9.56
N GLU A 687 1.67 36.11 9.62
CA GLU A 687 0.72 37.23 9.69
C GLU A 687 0.88 38.07 10.97
N ASP A 688 1.21 37.44 12.10
CA ASP A 688 1.25 38.07 13.43
C ASP A 688 2.60 38.73 13.78
N ILE A 689 3.73 38.07 13.44
CA ILE A 689 5.09 38.55 13.80
C ILE A 689 6.11 38.46 12.66
N GLY A 690 5.68 38.24 11.41
CA GLY A 690 6.55 38.32 10.23
C GLY A 690 7.62 37.22 10.10
N THR A 691 7.55 36.15 10.90
CA THR A 691 8.53 35.05 10.88
C THR A 691 7.87 33.67 10.89
N VAL A 692 8.57 32.66 10.40
CA VAL A 692 8.16 31.25 10.48
C VAL A 692 9.26 30.35 11.02
N ASP A 693 8.88 29.26 11.68
CA ASP A 693 9.79 28.15 11.98
C ASP A 693 9.10 26.81 11.70
N ILE A 694 9.27 26.31 10.48
CA ILE A 694 8.69 25.05 10.03
C ILE A 694 9.32 23.86 10.79
N LYS A 695 10.59 23.95 11.17
CA LYS A 695 11.29 22.88 11.89
C LYS A 695 10.71 22.69 13.28
N GLN A 696 10.64 23.76 14.07
CA GLN A 696 10.09 23.69 15.43
C GLN A 696 8.57 23.48 15.42
N THR A 697 7.85 24.05 14.46
CA THR A 697 6.41 23.74 14.28
C THR A 697 6.18 22.24 14.08
N VAL A 698 6.90 21.59 13.17
CA VAL A 698 6.74 20.14 12.95
C VAL A 698 7.23 19.31 14.15
N ARG A 699 8.26 19.75 14.88
CA ARG A 699 8.72 19.06 16.11
C ARG A 699 7.70 19.15 17.24
N HIS A 700 7.17 20.34 17.54
CA HIS A 700 6.16 20.54 18.57
C HIS A 700 4.84 19.83 18.21
N MET A 701 4.43 19.86 16.94
CA MET A 701 3.29 19.06 16.46
C MET A 701 3.47 17.54 16.68
N ARG A 702 4.71 17.04 16.75
CA ARG A 702 5.00 15.60 16.96
C ARG A 702 4.98 15.17 18.43
N THR A 703 5.05 16.09 19.39
CA THR A 703 4.82 15.77 20.82
C THR A 703 3.32 15.66 21.14
N GLN A 704 2.45 16.26 20.32
CA GLN A 704 0.99 16.12 20.45
C GLN A 704 0.41 15.05 19.53
N ARG A 705 0.75 15.05 18.24
CA ARG A 705 0.37 13.98 17.28
C ARG A 705 1.64 13.33 16.74
N ALA A 706 2.07 12.26 17.41
CA ALA A 706 3.22 11.45 17.01
C ALA A 706 3.24 11.15 15.50
N PHE A 707 4.44 11.14 14.93
CA PHE A 707 4.69 10.87 13.50
C PHE A 707 4.08 11.85 12.49
N SER A 708 3.54 13.01 12.94
CA SER A 708 3.13 14.11 12.04
C SER A 708 4.23 14.48 11.04
N ILE A 709 3.80 14.76 9.80
CA ILE A 709 4.63 14.80 8.59
C ILE A 709 5.32 13.44 8.31
N GLN A 710 4.71 12.65 7.41
CA GLN A 710 5.06 11.25 7.17
C GLN A 710 6.16 11.08 6.10
N THR A 711 6.43 12.11 5.28
CA THR A 711 7.46 12.06 4.24
C THR A 711 8.25 13.37 4.14
N TRP A 712 9.48 13.28 3.65
CA TRP A 712 10.31 14.46 3.37
C TRP A 712 9.68 15.36 2.29
N ASP A 713 8.94 14.79 1.33
CA ASP A 713 8.16 15.55 0.34
C ASP A 713 7.16 16.50 1.02
N GLN A 714 6.44 16.01 2.04
CA GLN A 714 5.48 16.82 2.81
C GLN A 714 6.20 17.92 3.60
N TYR A 715 7.35 17.60 4.20
CA TYR A 715 8.18 18.58 4.92
C TYR A 715 8.69 19.69 3.98
N TYR A 716 9.25 19.32 2.83
CA TYR A 716 9.72 20.26 1.80
C TYR A 716 8.57 21.04 1.15
N PHE A 717 7.38 20.44 1.03
CA PHE A 717 6.18 21.15 0.57
C PHE A 717 5.76 22.26 1.52
N CYS A 718 5.88 22.11 2.85
CA CYS A 718 5.65 23.20 3.79
C CYS A 718 6.57 24.41 3.51
N TYR A 719 7.85 24.17 3.23
CA TYR A 719 8.79 25.24 2.84
C TYR A 719 8.37 25.94 1.54
N LYS A 720 8.01 25.17 0.50
CA LYS A 720 7.53 25.76 -0.77
C LYS A 720 6.26 26.58 -0.57
N ALA A 721 5.29 26.06 0.18
CA ALA A 721 3.98 26.66 0.34
C ALA A 721 4.00 27.99 1.09
N VAL A 722 4.85 28.14 2.12
CA VAL A 722 5.02 29.43 2.81
C VAL A 722 5.70 30.47 1.89
N ILE A 723 6.66 30.05 1.05
CA ILE A 723 7.27 30.92 0.04
C ILE A 723 6.25 31.34 -1.02
N GLU A 724 5.40 30.41 -1.49
CA GLU A 724 4.36 30.66 -2.49
C GLU A 724 3.26 31.58 -1.95
N TYR A 725 2.79 31.38 -0.71
CA TYR A 725 1.88 32.29 -0.01
C TYR A 725 2.45 33.71 0.06
N ALA A 726 3.73 33.85 0.42
CA ALA A 726 4.37 35.15 0.53
C ALA A 726 4.52 35.86 -0.83
N GLN A 727 4.60 35.11 -1.93
CA GLN A 727 4.55 35.66 -3.29
C GLN A 727 3.14 36.09 -3.67
N GLN A 728 2.12 35.28 -3.35
CA GLN A 728 0.71 35.59 -3.61
C GLN A 728 0.22 36.82 -2.82
N THR A 729 0.71 36.99 -1.59
CA THR A 729 0.37 38.12 -0.71
C THR A 729 1.25 39.36 -0.90
N GLY A 730 2.26 39.32 -1.79
CA GLY A 730 3.16 40.44 -2.05
C GLY A 730 4.22 40.71 -0.98
N LEU A 731 4.29 39.88 0.07
CA LEU A 731 5.35 39.91 1.10
C LEU A 731 6.75 39.56 0.53
N LEU A 732 6.78 38.89 -0.62
CA LEU A 732 7.99 38.43 -1.31
C LEU A 732 7.85 38.64 -2.82
N GLN A 733 8.89 39.20 -3.45
CA GLN A 733 8.96 39.29 -4.92
C GLN A 733 9.16 37.90 -5.56
N PRO A 734 8.82 37.71 -6.85
CA PRO A 734 9.07 36.45 -7.56
C PRO A 734 10.53 36.00 -7.39
N VAL A 735 10.70 34.77 -6.87
CA VAL A 735 12.03 34.21 -6.58
C VAL A 735 12.52 33.47 -7.83
N GLU A 736 13.55 34.03 -8.47
CA GLU A 736 14.36 33.26 -9.41
C GLU A 736 15.04 32.10 -8.67
N TRP A 737 14.66 30.88 -9.03
CA TRP A 737 15.45 29.69 -8.75
C TRP A 737 16.45 29.56 -9.91
N SER A 738 17.71 29.20 -9.62
CA SER A 738 18.71 29.07 -10.67
C SER A 738 18.47 27.77 -11.47
N ASP A 739 17.91 27.89 -12.67
CA ASP A 739 17.48 26.79 -13.56
C ASP A 739 18.61 25.86 -14.07
N THR A 740 19.81 25.93 -13.47
CA THR A 740 20.91 25.00 -13.70
C THR A 740 20.80 23.72 -12.87
N GLU A 741 19.90 23.63 -11.90
CA GLU A 741 19.49 22.35 -11.29
C GLU A 741 18.35 21.72 -12.11
N LEU A 742 18.74 21.02 -13.18
CA LEU A 742 17.89 20.09 -13.95
C LEU A 742 17.02 19.23 -13.02
N GLU A 743 15.79 18.88 -13.45
CA GLU A 743 14.90 17.94 -12.75
C GLU A 743 15.46 16.50 -12.77
N THR A 744 16.56 16.25 -12.06
CA THR A 744 17.02 14.90 -11.69
C THR A 744 16.18 14.40 -10.52
N ASP A 745 14.93 14.00 -10.82
CA ASP A 745 14.07 13.24 -9.91
C ASP A 745 14.63 11.80 -9.77
N SER A 746 15.79 11.69 -9.10
CA SER A 746 16.57 10.45 -8.98
C SER A 746 17.46 10.41 -7.72
N GLU A 747 16.84 10.27 -6.55
CA GLU A 747 17.37 9.54 -5.38
C GLU A 747 16.22 8.72 -4.78
#